data_AF-C9KQE3-F1
#
_entry.id   AF-C9KQE3-F1
#
_cell.length_a   1.000
_cell.length_b   1.000
_cell.length_c   1.000
_cell.angle_alpha   90.00
_cell.angle_beta   90.00
_cell.angle_gamma   90.00
#
_symmetry.space_group_name_H-M   'P 1'
#
loop_
_entity.id
_entity.type
_entity.pdbx_description
1 polymer ?
#
loop_
_entity_poly.entity_id
_entity_poly.type
_entity_poly.pdbx_seq_one_letter_code
_entity_poly.pdbx_strand_id
1 'polypeptide(L)'
;MFKIDTMKGHERMSTQDLLLAIGEAVKQGETDFEIKASGQHDIGGPLWHPEGKKLHFHVWNAGQRTGSMCLPGTEIVIEESTSADVGWLNAGGIITVKCDAGDTAGHCSSGGKIFIGGRGGTRTGSLMKHDPLYEEPELWILKNVGSFSFEFMGGGKAVVCGYDSAEFDSVLGERACVGMVGGTVYVRGPIGTHPADIICSALDEDDIAFLAGGMDDFLAHIERPELKAELTNWSEWHKLRPLTAAERKPKPAPDLHSFRLHEWVKGGIFSDVAHDDFAVHNTITHGLYRLRVPSWDNAKYAAPCEFNCPTGIPTQLRYKYIRNGELDKAIQLELDYTPFPGCVCGSVCPNPCMDACTRGTIDEPIQIGDLGYSSAFAKVEPPKAKTGKKIGIIGGGVAGLSTAWQLARKGHDVTVYDDADHIGGKLEQVIPRGRLSHELLESELKRIESVGVKFVEGCKVDREKFDKIREASDAVVVATGGTKSRYFPWEGVERLTMGLEYLKAINRGEHPKTGKKVVVIGAGNSGMDTCRGAYEMGAESVIAVDVQKPAAFQKEIAYFEGLGGKIVWPFFTSKITPEGVYGNDGRFIEADQVIVSIGEAPVLDFLPEDEGIEYFRKSWLVPKKDLSIMDGVFTAGDTIKPGRLTDAIGSGRKAAWYVDQYVMGKEYKAFPEKKQVPADRLSKAYFEKCHHCELGDPVSDYKRCVSCGTCRDCKMCLESCPEKAINRIEHEDGTIEYTSDPNRCIGCGICAGVCPCGVWTIQDNPEKIPMYSTGAKA
;
A
#
# COMPACT_ATOMS: atom_id res chain seq x y z
N MET A 1 24.16 -10.20 -49.75
CA MET A 1 22.86 -9.56 -50.03
C MET A 1 21.80 -10.18 -49.14
N PHE A 2 21.39 -9.44 -48.12
CA PHE A 2 20.33 -9.79 -47.18
C PHE A 2 18.96 -9.52 -47.80
N LYS A 3 18.06 -10.51 -47.82
CA LYS A 3 16.70 -10.37 -48.37
C LYS A 3 15.66 -10.71 -47.32
N ILE A 4 14.68 -9.85 -47.13
CA ILE A 4 13.60 -10.09 -46.17
C ILE A 4 12.24 -9.64 -46.70
N ASP A 5 11.26 -10.51 -46.51
CA ASP A 5 9.84 -10.20 -46.67
C ASP A 5 9.20 -10.19 -45.27
N THR A 6 8.69 -9.03 -44.87
CA THR A 6 8.16 -8.82 -43.52
C THR A 6 6.74 -9.34 -43.35
N MET A 7 6.15 -9.90 -44.41
CA MET A 7 4.79 -10.40 -44.43
C MET A 7 4.77 -11.90 -44.74
N LYS A 8 4.38 -12.72 -43.76
CA LYS A 8 4.21 -14.17 -43.94
C LYS A 8 2.75 -14.55 -43.77
N GLY A 9 2.04 -14.74 -44.89
CA GLY A 9 0.59 -14.97 -44.86
C GLY A 9 -0.13 -13.75 -44.29
N HIS A 10 -0.72 -13.90 -43.09
CA HIS A 10 -1.39 -12.81 -42.36
C HIS A 10 -0.55 -12.27 -41.17
N GLU A 11 0.68 -12.76 -40.97
CA GLU A 11 1.54 -12.36 -39.86
C GLU A 11 2.59 -11.32 -40.29
N ARG A 12 2.46 -10.10 -39.76
CA ARG A 12 3.35 -8.97 -40.04
C ARG A 12 4.48 -8.94 -39.01
N MET A 13 5.73 -8.96 -39.47
CA MET A 13 6.91 -8.80 -38.62
C MET A 13 6.89 -7.44 -37.90
N SER A 14 7.30 -7.41 -36.63
CA SER A 14 7.42 -6.16 -35.89
C SER A 14 8.57 -5.30 -36.45
N THR A 15 8.48 -3.97 -36.29
CA THR A 15 9.58 -3.07 -36.66
C THR A 15 10.86 -3.42 -35.89
N GLN A 16 10.73 -3.73 -34.59
CA GLN A 16 11.87 -4.08 -33.74
C GLN A 16 12.63 -5.29 -34.29
N ASP A 17 11.91 -6.36 -34.65
CA ASP A 17 12.54 -7.59 -35.14
C ASP A 17 13.25 -7.36 -36.48
N LEU A 18 12.64 -6.56 -37.37
CA LEU A 18 13.25 -6.22 -38.65
C LEU A 18 14.57 -5.45 -38.44
N LEU A 19 14.56 -4.42 -37.60
CA LEU A 19 15.75 -3.59 -37.35
C LEU A 19 16.86 -4.39 -36.65
N LEU A 20 16.51 -5.30 -35.73
CA LEU A 20 17.48 -6.22 -35.12
C LEU A 20 18.09 -7.16 -36.16
N ALA A 21 17.29 -7.70 -37.08
CA ALA A 21 17.77 -8.58 -38.14
C ALA A 21 18.72 -7.84 -39.11
N ILE A 22 18.37 -6.60 -39.50
CA ILE A 22 19.23 -5.73 -40.31
C ILE A 22 20.54 -5.44 -39.59
N GLY A 23 20.48 -5.02 -38.31
CA GLY A 23 21.66 -4.70 -37.52
C GLY A 23 22.61 -5.89 -37.33
N GLU A 24 22.06 -7.10 -37.19
CA GLU A 24 22.85 -8.33 -37.11
C GLU A 24 23.51 -8.67 -38.46
N ALA A 25 22.77 -8.53 -39.57
CA ALA A 25 23.33 -8.72 -40.90
C ALA A 25 24.47 -7.73 -41.21
N VAL A 26 24.32 -6.45 -40.85
CA VAL A 26 25.41 -5.45 -40.96
C VAL A 26 26.65 -5.88 -40.16
N LYS A 27 26.48 -6.39 -38.93
CA LYS A 27 27.60 -6.89 -38.11
C LYS A 27 28.31 -8.09 -38.72
N GLN A 28 27.57 -8.92 -39.46
CA GLN A 28 28.10 -10.07 -40.19
C GLN A 28 28.79 -9.70 -41.51
N GLY A 29 28.84 -8.41 -41.85
CA GLY A 29 29.54 -7.89 -43.01
C GLY A 29 28.67 -7.69 -44.25
N GLU A 30 27.34 -7.81 -44.12
CA GLU A 30 26.42 -7.56 -45.23
C GLU A 30 26.33 -6.07 -45.56
N THR A 31 26.38 -5.76 -46.85
CA THR A 31 26.34 -4.39 -47.39
C THR A 31 25.09 -4.09 -48.21
N ASP A 32 24.36 -5.12 -48.65
CA ASP A 32 23.26 -4.98 -49.61
C ASP A 32 21.98 -5.61 -49.05
N PHE A 33 20.90 -4.82 -49.01
CA PHE A 33 19.65 -5.17 -48.33
C PHE A 33 18.44 -4.99 -49.27
N GLU A 34 17.69 -6.07 -49.50
CA GLU A 34 16.40 -6.04 -50.22
C GLU A 34 15.28 -6.29 -49.20
N ILE A 35 14.48 -5.25 -48.92
CA ILE A 35 13.48 -5.25 -47.83
C ILE A 35 12.10 -5.00 -48.41
N LYS A 36 11.29 -6.05 -48.47
CA LYS A 36 9.84 -5.94 -48.73
C LYS A 36 9.14 -5.70 -47.42
N ALA A 37 8.94 -4.42 -47.08
CA ALA A 37 8.28 -4.03 -45.85
C ALA A 37 6.75 -4.09 -46.00
N SER A 38 6.06 -3.82 -44.91
CA SER A 38 4.61 -3.71 -44.78
C SER A 38 4.31 -2.60 -43.77
N GLY A 39 4.91 -1.43 -44.01
CA GLY A 39 4.81 -0.27 -43.13
C GLY A 39 5.69 -0.34 -41.87
N GLN A 40 6.81 -1.08 -41.87
CA GLN A 40 7.80 -0.99 -40.78
C GLN A 40 8.57 0.33 -40.87
N HIS A 41 8.94 0.88 -39.71
CA HIS A 41 9.52 2.23 -39.59
C HIS A 41 11.06 2.17 -39.53
N ASP A 42 11.71 3.31 -39.77
CA ASP A 42 13.14 3.52 -39.48
C ASP A 42 14.12 2.58 -40.22
N ILE A 43 13.69 2.06 -41.36
CA ILE A 43 14.52 1.17 -42.19
C ILE A 43 15.70 1.97 -42.75
N GLY A 44 16.90 1.43 -42.58
CA GLY A 44 18.14 2.07 -43.03
C GLY A 44 18.60 3.25 -42.17
N GLY A 45 18.14 3.35 -40.91
CA GLY A 45 18.47 4.45 -40.00
C GLY A 45 19.95 4.59 -39.59
N PRO A 46 20.32 4.81 -38.31
CA PRO A 46 21.70 5.10 -37.91
C PRO A 46 22.58 3.84 -37.91
N LEU A 47 22.88 3.33 -39.11
CA LEU A 47 23.71 2.17 -39.36
C LEU A 47 25.04 2.60 -39.95
N TRP A 48 26.12 1.94 -39.52
CA TRP A 48 27.44 2.05 -40.12
C TRP A 48 28.07 0.66 -40.19
N HIS A 49 28.73 0.37 -41.31
CA HIS A 49 29.48 -0.87 -41.42
C HIS A 49 30.77 -0.78 -40.57
N PRO A 50 31.16 -1.82 -39.81
CA PRO A 50 32.37 -1.79 -38.96
C PRO A 50 33.67 -1.45 -39.70
N GLU A 51 33.76 -1.88 -40.97
CA GLU A 51 34.90 -1.61 -41.86
C GLU A 51 34.73 -0.34 -42.73
N GLY A 52 33.68 0.45 -42.50
CA GLY A 52 33.42 1.68 -43.29
C GLY A 52 32.94 1.45 -44.73
N LYS A 53 32.46 0.24 -45.06
CA LYS A 53 31.86 -0.07 -46.37
C LYS A 53 30.50 0.63 -46.51
N LYS A 54 30.13 0.93 -47.76
CA LYS A 54 28.82 1.49 -48.07
C LYS A 54 27.72 0.46 -47.83
N LEU A 55 26.58 0.92 -47.33
CA LEU A 55 25.36 0.13 -47.15
C LEU A 55 24.32 0.56 -48.18
N HIS A 56 23.75 -0.39 -48.91
CA HIS A 56 22.74 -0.17 -49.94
C HIS A 56 21.43 -0.84 -49.55
N PHE A 57 20.36 -0.06 -49.43
CA PHE A 57 19.02 -0.52 -49.08
C PHE A 57 18.06 -0.32 -50.24
N HIS A 58 17.39 -1.37 -50.69
CA HIS A 58 16.24 -1.31 -51.59
C HIS A 58 14.98 -1.69 -50.81
N VAL A 59 14.02 -0.77 -50.71
CA VAL A 59 12.87 -0.88 -49.80
C VAL A 59 11.54 -0.69 -50.54
N TRP A 60 10.59 -1.59 -50.30
CA TRP A 60 9.20 -1.49 -50.78
C TRP A 60 8.23 -1.33 -49.59
N ASN A 61 7.13 -0.60 -49.79
CA ASN A 61 6.08 -0.40 -48.80
C ASN A 61 6.60 0.02 -47.40
N ALA A 62 7.48 1.04 -47.40
CA ALA A 62 8.14 1.54 -46.20
C ALA A 62 7.17 2.34 -45.31
N GLY A 63 7.33 2.22 -43.98
CA GLY A 63 6.56 2.97 -42.99
C GLY A 63 7.17 4.35 -42.70
N GLN A 64 6.90 4.88 -41.50
CA GLN A 64 7.37 6.23 -41.14
C GLN A 64 8.88 6.22 -40.89
N ARG A 65 9.52 7.38 -41.02
CA ARG A 65 10.93 7.59 -40.60
C ARG A 65 11.97 6.76 -41.34
N THR A 66 11.67 6.25 -42.52
CA THR A 66 12.67 5.54 -43.35
C THR A 66 13.90 6.42 -43.55
N GLY A 67 15.09 5.87 -43.29
CA GLY A 67 16.35 6.60 -43.30
C GLY A 67 16.50 7.65 -42.20
N SER A 68 15.90 7.46 -41.03
CA SER A 68 16.09 8.41 -39.94
C SER A 68 17.49 8.33 -39.35
N MET A 69 18.10 9.47 -39.05
CA MET A 69 19.48 9.56 -38.56
C MET A 69 20.49 8.86 -39.49
N CYS A 70 20.18 8.82 -40.80
CA CYS A 70 21.00 8.12 -41.78
C CYS A 70 22.41 8.75 -41.85
N LEU A 71 23.42 7.89 -41.74
CA LEU A 71 24.82 8.28 -41.61
C LEU A 71 25.53 8.30 -42.97
N PRO A 72 26.67 9.02 -43.10
CA PRO A 72 27.53 8.92 -44.27
C PRO A 72 27.88 7.48 -44.62
N GLY A 73 27.82 7.13 -45.90
CA GLY A 73 28.08 5.78 -46.39
C GLY A 73 26.86 4.89 -46.50
N THR A 74 25.66 5.37 -46.16
CA THR A 74 24.41 4.64 -46.34
C THR A 74 23.58 5.26 -47.48
N GLU A 75 23.11 4.40 -48.38
CA GLU A 75 22.26 4.73 -49.51
C GLU A 75 20.96 3.92 -49.44
N ILE A 76 19.81 4.60 -49.53
CA ILE A 76 18.50 3.99 -49.41
C ILE A 76 17.65 4.38 -50.60
N VAL A 77 17.20 3.39 -51.37
CA VAL A 77 16.26 3.54 -52.46
C VAL A 77 14.91 2.95 -52.03
N ILE A 78 13.90 3.82 -51.97
CA ILE A 78 12.51 3.46 -51.71
C ILE A 78 11.78 3.46 -53.05
N GLU A 79 11.38 2.28 -53.50
CA GLU A 79 10.85 2.05 -54.85
C GLU A 79 9.40 2.55 -55.01
N GLU A 80 8.71 2.84 -53.90
CA GLU A 80 7.32 3.27 -53.84
C GLU A 80 7.16 4.57 -53.04
N SER A 81 5.92 5.00 -52.80
CA SER A 81 5.67 6.12 -51.90
C SER A 81 5.97 5.74 -50.45
N THR A 82 6.47 6.69 -49.67
CA THR A 82 6.75 6.49 -48.24
C THR A 82 5.87 7.39 -47.39
N SER A 83 5.55 6.93 -46.18
CA SER A 83 4.81 7.73 -45.21
C SER A 83 5.69 8.82 -44.57
N ALA A 84 5.18 9.51 -43.54
CA ALA A 84 5.79 10.70 -42.98
C ALA A 84 7.23 10.50 -42.44
N ASP A 85 7.97 11.62 -42.31
CA ASP A 85 9.30 11.72 -41.69
C ASP A 85 10.45 11.00 -42.45
N VAL A 86 10.34 10.74 -43.75
CA VAL A 86 11.48 10.16 -44.50
C VAL A 86 12.71 11.06 -44.37
N GLY A 87 13.87 10.46 -44.02
CA GLY A 87 15.10 11.19 -43.78
C GLY A 87 15.09 12.09 -42.54
N TRP A 88 14.24 11.81 -41.54
CA TRP A 88 14.23 12.55 -40.28
C TRP A 88 15.62 12.54 -39.62
N LEU A 89 16.21 13.71 -39.37
CA LEU A 89 17.58 13.86 -38.88
C LEU A 89 18.65 13.24 -39.78
N ASN A 90 18.47 13.22 -41.12
CA ASN A 90 19.53 12.75 -42.01
C ASN A 90 20.84 13.51 -41.74
N ALA A 91 21.92 12.77 -41.55
CA ALA A 91 23.21 13.29 -41.08
C ALA A 91 24.36 13.01 -42.07
N GLY A 92 24.03 12.64 -43.32
CA GLY A 92 25.01 12.36 -44.36
C GLY A 92 24.64 11.24 -45.33
N GLY A 93 23.54 10.54 -45.10
CA GLY A 93 23.06 9.49 -46.00
C GLY A 93 22.46 10.03 -47.30
N ILE A 94 22.38 9.16 -48.31
CA ILE A 94 21.66 9.41 -49.56
C ILE A 94 20.35 8.63 -49.52
N ILE A 95 19.22 9.32 -49.64
CA ILE A 95 17.89 8.70 -49.57
C ILE A 95 17.11 9.09 -50.82
N THR A 96 16.67 8.11 -51.58
CA THR A 96 15.87 8.28 -52.80
C THR A 96 14.49 7.68 -52.61
N VAL A 97 13.46 8.48 -52.83
CA VAL A 97 12.05 8.04 -52.91
C VAL A 97 11.64 8.18 -54.38
N LYS A 98 11.31 7.07 -55.06
CA LYS A 98 10.92 7.16 -56.49
C LYS A 98 9.54 7.79 -56.70
N CYS A 99 8.66 7.74 -55.69
CA CYS A 99 7.30 8.28 -55.74
C CYS A 99 7.09 9.42 -54.71
N ASP A 100 5.89 9.53 -54.14
CA ASP A 100 5.55 10.58 -53.18
C ASP A 100 6.14 10.30 -51.79
N ALA A 101 6.58 11.35 -51.10
CA ALA A 101 6.91 11.34 -49.68
C ALA A 101 5.79 12.02 -48.88
N GLY A 102 5.42 11.42 -47.74
CA GLY A 102 4.44 11.98 -46.83
C GLY A 102 4.88 13.28 -46.14
N ASP A 103 4.14 13.66 -45.10
CA ASP A 103 4.45 14.85 -44.31
C ASP A 103 5.89 14.80 -43.73
N THR A 104 6.48 15.97 -43.48
CA THR A 104 7.76 16.13 -42.78
C THR A 104 8.96 15.42 -43.42
N ALA A 105 8.95 15.20 -44.73
CA ALA A 105 10.11 14.70 -45.46
C ALA A 105 11.34 15.61 -45.27
N GLY A 106 12.50 15.03 -44.96
CA GLY A 106 13.75 15.75 -44.69
C GLY A 106 13.76 16.58 -43.39
N HIS A 107 12.78 16.38 -42.51
CA HIS A 107 12.68 17.14 -41.26
C HIS A 107 13.94 17.00 -40.39
N CYS A 108 14.46 18.13 -39.92
CA CYS A 108 15.69 18.22 -39.12
C CYS A 108 16.97 17.69 -39.80
N SER A 109 17.01 17.53 -41.13
CA SER A 109 18.25 17.09 -41.80
C SER A 109 19.40 18.06 -41.53
N SER A 110 20.58 17.52 -41.22
CA SER A 110 21.81 18.27 -40.95
C SER A 110 22.96 17.96 -41.90
N GLY A 111 22.80 16.94 -42.76
CA GLY A 111 23.72 16.61 -43.85
C GLY A 111 23.12 15.57 -44.79
N GLY A 112 23.82 15.25 -45.88
CA GLY A 112 23.40 14.23 -46.86
C GLY A 112 22.39 14.74 -47.87
N LYS A 113 21.89 13.84 -48.72
CA LYS A 113 20.98 14.17 -49.83
C LYS A 113 19.70 13.36 -49.76
N ILE A 114 18.58 14.01 -49.99
CA ILE A 114 17.28 13.35 -50.12
C ILE A 114 16.68 13.71 -51.48
N PHE A 115 16.39 12.71 -52.30
CA PHE A 115 15.81 12.84 -53.64
C PHE A 115 14.39 12.26 -53.65
N ILE A 116 13.40 13.05 -54.07
CA ILE A 116 11.99 12.64 -54.11
C ILE A 116 11.46 12.80 -55.53
N GLY A 117 11.09 11.69 -56.17
CA GLY A 117 10.55 11.64 -57.53
C GLY A 117 9.08 12.04 -57.65
N GLY A 118 8.37 12.21 -56.54
CA GLY A 118 6.99 12.68 -56.48
C GLY A 118 6.84 14.01 -55.73
N ARG A 119 5.79 14.09 -54.91
CA ARG A 119 5.42 15.22 -54.05
C ARG A 119 6.02 15.04 -52.65
N GLY A 120 6.19 16.14 -51.92
CA GLY A 120 6.41 16.13 -50.47
C GLY A 120 5.16 16.57 -49.71
N GLY A 121 4.90 15.99 -48.54
CA GLY A 121 3.75 16.38 -47.72
C GLY A 121 3.90 17.73 -47.01
N THR A 122 2.99 17.99 -46.08
CA THR A 122 2.99 19.15 -45.19
C THR A 122 4.28 19.19 -44.37
N ARG A 123 4.86 20.36 -44.13
CA ARG A 123 6.10 20.52 -43.32
C ARG A 123 7.34 19.81 -43.88
N THR A 124 7.36 19.54 -45.18
CA THR A 124 8.57 19.05 -45.85
C THR A 124 9.71 20.07 -45.70
N GLY A 125 10.91 19.60 -45.32
CA GLY A 125 12.10 20.42 -45.11
C GLY A 125 12.09 21.25 -43.82
N SER A 126 11.14 21.04 -42.92
CA SER A 126 11.11 21.73 -41.63
C SER A 126 12.40 21.51 -40.83
N LEU A 127 12.87 22.54 -40.13
CA LEU A 127 14.01 22.46 -39.21
C LEU A 127 15.32 21.94 -39.83
N MET A 128 15.47 21.90 -41.16
CA MET A 128 16.75 21.60 -41.81
C MET A 128 17.82 22.60 -41.34
N LYS A 129 19.04 22.11 -41.07
CA LYS A 129 20.13 22.91 -40.49
C LYS A 129 21.43 22.64 -41.21
N HIS A 130 22.30 23.64 -41.21
CA HIS A 130 23.68 23.47 -41.66
C HIS A 130 24.61 23.72 -40.48
N ASP A 131 25.43 22.71 -40.17
CA ASP A 131 26.61 22.89 -39.36
C ASP A 131 27.79 23.20 -40.30
N PRO A 132 28.45 24.37 -40.19
CA PRO A 132 29.56 24.75 -41.06
C PRO A 132 30.75 23.77 -41.11
N LEU A 133 30.84 22.82 -40.16
CA LEU A 133 31.86 21.77 -40.17
C LEU A 133 31.57 20.63 -41.14
N TYR A 134 30.34 20.54 -41.65
CA TYR A 134 29.89 19.45 -42.52
C TYR A 134 29.28 19.98 -43.83
N GLU A 135 29.10 19.09 -44.79
CA GLU A 135 28.40 19.40 -46.03
C GLU A 135 26.94 19.77 -45.75
N GLU A 136 26.43 20.76 -46.48
CA GLU A 136 25.05 21.21 -46.37
C GLU A 136 24.07 20.08 -46.75
N PRO A 137 22.98 19.88 -45.99
CA PRO A 137 21.95 18.94 -46.41
C PRO A 137 21.23 19.44 -47.67
N GLU A 138 20.96 18.52 -48.58
CA GLU A 138 20.20 18.78 -49.80
C GLU A 138 18.89 18.00 -49.83
N LEU A 139 17.81 18.67 -50.22
CA LEU A 139 16.48 18.07 -50.40
C LEU A 139 15.92 18.43 -51.77
N TRP A 140 15.80 17.46 -52.66
CA TRP A 140 15.36 17.63 -54.04
C TRP A 140 14.02 16.94 -54.26
N ILE A 141 13.08 17.63 -54.88
CA ILE A 141 11.68 17.20 -55.03
C ILE A 141 11.22 17.49 -56.46
N LEU A 142 10.66 16.50 -57.13
CA LEU A 142 10.27 16.63 -58.54
C LEU A 142 9.01 17.49 -58.72
N LYS A 143 7.96 17.23 -57.94
CA LYS A 143 6.66 17.91 -58.06
C LYS A 143 6.56 19.11 -57.09
N ASN A 144 5.50 19.16 -56.29
CA ASN A 144 5.22 20.20 -55.30
C ASN A 144 5.31 19.67 -53.85
N VAL A 145 5.24 20.60 -52.89
CA VAL A 145 5.16 20.30 -51.45
C VAL A 145 3.88 20.84 -50.79
N GLY A 146 3.49 20.24 -49.66
CA GLY A 146 2.35 20.69 -48.85
C GLY A 146 2.63 21.96 -48.03
N SER A 147 1.62 22.43 -47.30
CA SER A 147 1.70 23.65 -46.48
C SER A 147 2.76 23.59 -45.38
N PHE A 148 3.20 24.75 -44.90
CA PHE A 148 4.25 24.91 -43.89
C PHE A 148 5.60 24.31 -44.30
N SER A 149 5.87 24.17 -45.59
CA SER A 149 7.16 23.70 -46.09
C SER A 149 8.30 24.61 -45.61
N PHE A 150 9.44 24.02 -45.27
CA PHE A 150 10.66 24.72 -44.84
C PHE A 150 10.48 25.63 -43.62
N GLU A 151 9.53 25.34 -42.72
CA GLU A 151 9.40 26.08 -41.46
C GLU A 151 10.63 25.89 -40.58
N PHE A 152 11.07 26.97 -39.92
CA PHE A 152 12.21 26.95 -39.00
C PHE A 152 13.53 26.42 -39.61
N MET A 153 13.67 26.44 -40.93
CA MET A 153 14.90 26.06 -41.62
C MET A 153 16.04 27.02 -41.22
N GLY A 154 17.13 26.46 -40.69
CA GLY A 154 18.33 27.16 -40.25
C GLY A 154 19.52 27.03 -41.19
N GLY A 155 19.46 26.16 -42.20
CA GLY A 155 20.52 25.92 -43.17
C GLY A 155 20.21 24.78 -44.13
N GLY A 156 21.04 24.59 -45.15
CA GLY A 156 20.85 23.60 -46.21
C GLY A 156 20.24 24.16 -47.50
N LYS A 157 20.09 23.30 -48.49
CA LYS A 157 19.52 23.63 -49.81
C LYS A 157 18.33 22.73 -50.12
N ALA A 158 17.21 23.34 -50.47
CA ALA A 158 16.05 22.62 -50.97
C ALA A 158 15.77 23.00 -52.42
N VAL A 159 15.36 22.04 -53.24
CA VAL A 159 15.04 22.22 -54.66
C VAL A 159 13.68 21.59 -54.94
N VAL A 160 12.72 22.39 -55.39
CA VAL A 160 11.36 21.94 -55.72
C VAL A 160 11.08 22.25 -57.19
N CYS A 161 11.07 21.23 -58.04
CA CYS A 161 11.09 21.38 -59.50
C CYS A 161 9.71 21.72 -60.10
N GLY A 162 8.62 21.63 -59.34
CA GLY A 162 7.29 22.03 -59.78
C GLY A 162 6.76 21.28 -61.00
N TYR A 163 7.34 20.13 -61.33
CA TYR A 163 6.90 19.31 -62.46
C TYR A 163 5.47 18.83 -62.21
N ASP A 164 4.62 18.86 -63.24
CA ASP A 164 3.23 18.40 -63.15
C ASP A 164 2.45 19.07 -61.98
N SER A 165 2.73 20.35 -61.71
CA SER A 165 2.17 21.11 -60.58
C SER A 165 1.49 22.41 -61.00
N ALA A 166 1.17 22.58 -62.29
CA ALA A 166 0.62 23.82 -62.84
C ALA A 166 -0.80 24.16 -62.34
N GLU A 167 -1.52 23.20 -61.76
CA GLU A 167 -2.86 23.40 -61.19
C GLU A 167 -2.85 24.03 -59.78
N PHE A 168 -1.69 24.07 -59.11
CA PHE A 168 -1.57 24.61 -57.75
C PHE A 168 -1.22 26.09 -57.78
N ASP A 169 -1.91 26.88 -56.93
CA ASP A 169 -1.60 28.31 -56.73
C ASP A 169 -0.17 28.53 -56.20
N SER A 170 0.42 27.52 -55.56
CA SER A 170 1.77 27.55 -54.99
C SER A 170 2.39 26.15 -55.03
N VAL A 171 3.58 26.04 -55.63
CA VAL A 171 4.40 24.81 -55.60
C VAL A 171 4.92 24.51 -54.19
N LEU A 172 4.92 25.51 -53.30
CA LEU A 172 5.39 25.40 -51.91
C LEU A 172 4.26 25.22 -50.87
N GLY A 173 3.01 25.11 -51.32
CA GLY A 173 1.84 25.12 -50.43
C GLY A 173 1.60 26.48 -49.75
N GLU A 174 0.82 26.50 -48.67
CA GLU A 174 0.57 27.71 -47.88
C GLU A 174 1.61 27.90 -46.78
N ARG A 175 1.96 29.16 -46.46
CA ARG A 175 2.84 29.50 -45.33
C ARG A 175 4.22 28.83 -45.38
N ALA A 176 4.81 28.76 -46.57
CA ALA A 176 6.17 28.27 -46.75
C ALA A 176 7.20 29.17 -46.03
N CYS A 177 8.32 28.60 -45.59
CA CYS A 177 9.47 29.30 -45.01
C CYS A 177 9.18 30.08 -43.69
N VAL A 178 8.08 29.77 -42.98
CA VAL A 178 7.77 30.42 -41.69
C VAL A 178 8.88 30.16 -40.67
N GLY A 179 9.50 31.23 -40.17
CA GLY A 179 10.59 31.12 -39.20
C GLY A 179 11.90 30.61 -39.78
N MET A 180 12.05 30.54 -41.11
CA MET A 180 13.34 30.25 -41.75
C MET A 180 14.35 31.35 -41.39
N VAL A 181 15.51 30.95 -40.88
CA VAL A 181 16.59 31.84 -40.43
C VAL A 181 17.92 31.59 -41.15
N GLY A 182 18.05 30.49 -41.90
CA GLY A 182 19.17 30.23 -42.80
C GLY A 182 18.80 29.24 -43.91
N GLY A 183 19.73 28.98 -44.83
CA GLY A 183 19.54 28.06 -45.96
C GLY A 183 18.96 28.73 -47.20
N THR A 184 18.67 27.92 -48.23
CA THR A 184 18.15 28.37 -49.52
C THR A 184 17.14 27.40 -50.09
N VAL A 185 16.00 27.91 -50.59
CA VAL A 185 14.97 27.12 -51.28
C VAL A 185 14.90 27.57 -52.73
N TYR A 186 15.20 26.68 -53.67
CA TYR A 186 15.02 26.87 -55.10
C TYR A 186 13.68 26.27 -55.51
N VAL A 187 12.89 27.02 -56.27
CA VAL A 187 11.57 26.59 -56.72
C VAL A 187 11.34 26.97 -58.17
N ARG A 188 10.78 26.05 -58.94
CA ARG A 188 10.27 26.30 -60.29
C ARG A 188 8.75 26.38 -60.27
N GLY A 189 8.18 27.43 -60.85
CA GLY A 189 6.73 27.63 -60.94
C GLY A 189 6.15 28.62 -59.91
N PRO A 190 4.82 28.68 -59.78
CA PRO A 190 4.15 29.70 -58.96
C PRO A 190 4.45 29.54 -57.47
N ILE A 191 4.64 30.68 -56.79
CA ILE A 191 4.90 30.77 -55.35
C ILE A 191 3.74 31.58 -54.72
N GLY A 192 3.07 30.99 -53.74
CA GLY A 192 2.03 31.65 -52.97
C GLY A 192 2.60 32.65 -51.95
N THR A 193 2.05 32.63 -50.73
CA THR A 193 2.49 33.54 -49.66
C THR A 193 3.73 33.01 -48.93
N HIS A 194 4.69 33.90 -48.71
CA HIS A 194 5.86 33.69 -47.84
C HIS A 194 5.98 34.84 -46.82
N PRO A 195 6.61 34.61 -45.65
CA PRO A 195 6.82 35.64 -44.64
C PRO A 195 7.58 36.86 -45.16
N ALA A 196 7.33 38.03 -44.56
CA ALA A 196 7.97 39.30 -44.93
C ALA A 196 9.49 39.34 -44.65
N ASP A 197 10.02 38.38 -43.90
CA ASP A 197 11.44 38.20 -43.61
C ASP A 197 12.13 37.19 -44.55
N ILE A 198 11.47 36.81 -45.65
CA ILE A 198 12.02 36.00 -46.74
C ILE A 198 12.07 36.84 -48.02
N ILE A 199 13.20 36.79 -48.72
CA ILE A 199 13.38 37.38 -50.05
C ILE A 199 13.18 36.30 -51.09
N CYS A 200 12.32 36.59 -52.08
CA CYS A 200 12.22 35.83 -53.33
C CYS A 200 12.90 36.62 -54.46
N SER A 201 13.89 36.02 -55.11
CA SER A 201 14.68 36.65 -56.19
C SER A 201 14.88 35.71 -57.39
N ALA A 202 15.29 36.27 -58.53
CA ALA A 202 15.80 35.48 -59.65
C ALA A 202 17.11 34.77 -59.28
N LEU A 203 17.47 33.74 -60.05
CA LEU A 203 18.73 33.02 -59.88
C LEU A 203 19.93 33.85 -60.34
N ASP A 204 21.04 33.73 -59.62
CA ASP A 204 22.36 34.21 -60.04
C ASP A 204 23.20 33.10 -60.70
N GLU A 205 24.43 33.41 -61.13
CA GLU A 205 25.30 32.46 -61.84
C GLU A 205 25.69 31.26 -60.96
N ASP A 206 25.89 31.47 -59.66
CA ASP A 206 26.26 30.42 -58.71
C ASP A 206 25.07 29.48 -58.42
N ASP A 207 23.87 30.05 -58.31
CA ASP A 207 22.63 29.28 -58.19
C ASP A 207 22.43 28.34 -59.39
N ILE A 208 22.63 28.87 -60.61
CA ILE A 208 22.48 28.10 -61.84
C ILE A 208 23.53 27.00 -61.91
N ALA A 209 24.78 27.28 -61.52
CA ALA A 209 25.83 26.27 -61.49
C ALA A 209 25.51 25.12 -60.51
N PHE A 210 25.01 25.44 -59.32
CA PHE A 210 24.55 24.44 -58.35
C PHE A 210 23.41 23.58 -58.89
N LEU A 211 22.35 24.22 -59.41
CA LEU A 211 21.18 23.52 -59.94
C LEU A 211 21.54 22.65 -61.15
N ALA A 212 22.33 23.16 -62.09
CA ALA A 212 22.76 22.40 -63.26
C ALA A 212 23.62 21.18 -62.89
N GLY A 213 24.53 21.33 -61.92
CA GLY A 213 25.36 20.23 -61.43
C GLY A 213 24.58 19.16 -60.67
N GLY A 214 23.61 19.57 -59.84
CA GLY A 214 22.79 18.65 -59.05
C GLY A 214 21.63 18.00 -59.82
N MET A 215 21.13 18.62 -60.90
CA MET A 215 19.98 18.10 -61.66
C MET A 215 20.28 16.75 -62.31
N ASP A 216 21.50 16.56 -62.84
CA ASP A 216 21.89 15.28 -63.43
C ASP A 216 21.92 14.16 -62.39
N ASP A 217 22.42 14.46 -61.20
CA ASP A 217 22.46 13.56 -60.05
C ASP A 217 21.04 13.20 -59.60
N PHE A 218 20.19 14.21 -59.42
CA PHE A 218 18.79 14.04 -59.01
C PHE A 218 18.00 13.18 -60.00
N LEU A 219 18.04 13.50 -61.30
CA LEU A 219 17.29 12.78 -62.34
C LEU A 219 17.78 11.35 -62.53
N ALA A 220 19.07 11.08 -62.31
CA ALA A 220 19.60 9.72 -62.31
C ALA A 220 19.02 8.89 -61.15
N HIS A 221 18.99 9.45 -59.94
CA HIS A 221 18.45 8.76 -58.76
C HIS A 221 16.95 8.44 -58.88
N ILE A 222 16.15 9.36 -59.42
CA ILE A 222 14.71 9.13 -59.61
C ILE A 222 14.38 8.43 -60.94
N GLU A 223 15.39 8.08 -61.75
CA GLU A 223 15.28 7.40 -63.03
C GLU A 223 14.43 8.16 -64.08
N ARG A 224 14.55 9.49 -64.15
CA ARG A 224 13.80 10.37 -65.07
C ARG A 224 14.70 11.28 -65.94
N PRO A 225 15.72 10.76 -66.65
CA PRO A 225 16.67 11.59 -67.40
C PRO A 225 16.01 12.39 -68.55
N GLU A 226 14.85 11.95 -69.04
CA GLU A 226 14.13 12.61 -70.12
C GLU A 226 13.60 14.01 -69.74
N LEU A 227 13.48 14.31 -68.45
CA LEU A 227 12.97 15.60 -67.95
C LEU A 227 14.03 16.71 -67.97
N LYS A 228 15.30 16.39 -68.21
CA LYS A 228 16.40 17.35 -68.12
C LYS A 228 16.17 18.60 -68.96
N ALA A 229 15.72 18.44 -70.21
CA ALA A 229 15.53 19.57 -71.13
C ALA A 229 14.45 20.56 -70.63
N GLU A 230 13.43 20.07 -69.92
CA GLU A 230 12.38 20.91 -69.36
C GLU A 230 12.83 21.60 -68.07
N LEU A 231 13.40 20.83 -67.13
CA LEU A 231 13.72 21.33 -65.79
C LEU A 231 14.91 22.29 -65.78
N THR A 232 15.72 22.30 -66.84
CA THR A 232 16.88 23.20 -66.98
C THR A 232 16.54 24.55 -67.62
N ASN A 233 15.25 24.88 -67.80
CA ASN A 233 14.84 26.23 -68.16
C ASN A 233 14.92 27.19 -66.95
N TRP A 234 16.12 27.70 -66.67
CA TRP A 234 16.41 28.49 -65.46
C TRP A 234 15.62 29.81 -65.33
N SER A 235 15.00 30.32 -66.40
CA SER A 235 14.14 31.50 -66.29
C SER A 235 12.83 31.26 -65.54
N GLU A 236 12.45 29.99 -65.35
CA GLU A 236 11.24 29.59 -64.61
C GLU A 236 11.51 29.36 -63.11
N TRP A 237 12.75 29.56 -62.67
CA TRP A 237 13.19 29.28 -61.31
C TRP A 237 13.38 30.55 -60.48
N HIS A 238 13.13 30.40 -59.19
CA HIS A 238 13.25 31.42 -58.17
C HIS A 238 14.04 30.88 -56.97
N LYS A 239 14.71 31.80 -56.26
CA LYS A 239 15.44 31.54 -55.02
C LYS A 239 14.73 32.23 -53.85
N LEU A 240 14.44 31.49 -52.78
CA LEU A 240 14.01 32.03 -51.50
C LEU A 240 15.11 31.89 -50.44
N ARG A 241 15.38 32.99 -49.72
CA ARG A 241 16.33 33.04 -48.60
C ARG A 241 15.86 34.01 -47.51
N PRO A 242 16.24 33.82 -46.24
CA PRO A 242 15.92 34.76 -45.18
C PRO A 242 16.69 36.08 -45.30
N LEU A 243 16.15 37.14 -44.69
CA LEU A 243 16.87 38.39 -44.49
C LEU A 243 18.10 38.17 -43.61
N THR A 244 19.25 38.66 -44.08
CA THR A 244 20.49 38.77 -43.31
C THR A 244 20.31 39.68 -42.11
N ALA A 245 21.22 39.60 -41.12
CA ALA A 245 21.18 40.45 -39.94
C ALA A 245 21.16 41.95 -40.28
N ALA A 246 21.82 42.38 -41.35
CA ALA A 246 21.84 43.76 -41.83
C ALA A 246 20.52 44.18 -42.51
N GLU A 247 19.80 43.23 -43.13
CA GLU A 247 18.50 43.46 -43.78
C GLU A 247 17.32 43.49 -42.78
N ARG A 248 17.49 42.95 -41.56
CA ARG A 248 16.44 42.90 -40.52
C ARG A 248 16.24 44.24 -39.82
N LYS A 249 14.97 44.66 -39.65
CA LYS A 249 14.61 45.81 -38.79
C LYS A 249 14.56 45.39 -37.31
N PRO A 250 15.24 46.10 -36.39
CA PRO A 250 15.18 45.78 -34.96
C PRO A 250 13.76 45.98 -34.40
N LYS A 251 13.25 44.99 -33.67
CA LYS A 251 12.01 45.11 -32.88
C LYS A 251 12.35 45.55 -31.45
N PRO A 252 11.54 46.40 -30.80
CA PRO A 252 11.72 46.73 -29.39
C PRO A 252 11.55 45.48 -28.52
N ALA A 253 12.35 45.38 -27.45
CA ALA A 253 12.26 44.27 -26.51
C ALA A 253 10.94 44.32 -25.73
N PRO A 254 10.23 43.20 -25.55
CA PRO A 254 9.01 43.17 -24.77
C PRO A 254 9.31 43.34 -23.27
N ASP A 255 8.52 44.18 -22.59
CA ASP A 255 8.47 44.26 -21.13
C ASP A 255 7.57 43.14 -20.60
N LEU A 256 8.15 42.22 -19.83
CA LEU A 256 7.44 41.06 -19.29
C LEU A 256 6.29 41.48 -18.35
N HIS A 257 6.44 42.61 -17.64
CA HIS A 257 5.42 43.13 -16.75
C HIS A 257 4.22 43.65 -17.55
N SER A 258 4.46 44.48 -18.56
CA SER A 258 3.44 44.95 -19.49
C SER A 258 2.76 43.81 -20.24
N PHE A 259 3.53 42.82 -20.73
CA PHE A 259 2.98 41.62 -21.36
C PHE A 259 2.03 40.89 -20.40
N ARG A 260 2.42 40.70 -19.14
CA ARG A 260 1.57 40.01 -18.16
C ARG A 260 0.28 40.77 -17.85
N LEU A 261 0.33 42.09 -17.77
CA LEU A 261 -0.85 42.90 -17.42
C LEU A 261 -1.81 43.14 -18.59
N HIS A 262 -1.30 43.18 -19.82
CA HIS A 262 -2.07 43.65 -20.97
C HIS A 262 -2.31 42.59 -22.06
N GLU A 263 -1.46 41.56 -22.12
CA GLU A 263 -1.48 40.54 -23.17
C GLU A 263 -1.67 39.10 -22.65
N TRP A 264 -1.14 38.75 -21.47
CA TRP A 264 -1.33 37.43 -20.87
C TRP A 264 -2.82 37.20 -20.56
N VAL A 265 -3.32 36.04 -21.01
CA VAL A 265 -4.74 35.64 -21.02
C VAL A 265 -5.62 36.46 -21.98
N LYS A 266 -5.45 37.78 -22.10
CA LYS A 266 -6.35 38.64 -22.88
C LYS A 266 -6.28 38.35 -24.40
N GLY A 267 -7.36 37.82 -24.97
CA GLY A 267 -7.45 37.50 -26.40
C GLY A 267 -6.69 36.22 -26.81
N GLY A 268 -6.13 35.49 -25.84
CA GLY A 268 -5.50 34.19 -26.06
C GLY A 268 -6.51 33.03 -26.07
N ILE A 269 -6.05 31.86 -26.51
CA ILE A 269 -6.88 30.65 -26.65
C ILE A 269 -7.41 30.08 -25.32
N PHE A 270 -6.93 30.59 -24.18
CA PHE A 270 -7.37 30.21 -22.83
C PHE A 270 -8.14 31.34 -22.12
N SER A 271 -8.42 32.45 -22.83
CA SER A 271 -9.03 33.66 -22.26
C SER A 271 -10.43 33.43 -21.66
N ASP A 272 -11.10 32.37 -22.09
CA ASP A 272 -12.45 31.95 -21.71
C ASP A 272 -12.47 30.93 -20.55
N VAL A 273 -11.33 30.31 -20.24
CA VAL A 273 -11.24 29.22 -19.25
C VAL A 273 -10.18 29.42 -18.17
N ALA A 274 -9.28 30.41 -18.32
CA ALA A 274 -8.24 30.71 -17.35
C ALA A 274 -8.46 32.09 -16.71
N HIS A 275 -8.53 32.13 -15.39
CA HIS A 275 -8.55 33.36 -14.60
C HIS A 275 -7.29 33.38 -13.73
N ASP A 276 -6.37 34.31 -14.03
CA ASP A 276 -5.11 34.51 -13.29
C ASP A 276 -5.28 35.73 -12.36
N ASP A 277 -4.93 35.60 -11.08
CA ASP A 277 -4.95 36.70 -10.12
C ASP A 277 -3.67 37.56 -10.19
N PHE A 278 -2.73 37.17 -11.05
CA PHE A 278 -1.42 37.77 -11.23
C PHE A 278 -0.59 37.80 -9.94
N ALA A 279 -0.91 37.00 -8.94
CA ALA A 279 -0.10 36.91 -7.74
C ALA A 279 1.20 36.16 -8.03
N VAL A 280 2.34 36.71 -7.59
CA VAL A 280 3.64 36.03 -7.67
C VAL A 280 3.88 35.31 -6.35
N HIS A 281 3.78 33.98 -6.40
CA HIS A 281 4.12 33.14 -5.26
C HIS A 281 5.57 32.64 -5.38
N ASN A 282 6.28 32.62 -4.25
CA ASN A 282 7.61 32.01 -4.18
C ASN A 282 7.52 30.48 -4.23
N THR A 283 8.66 29.80 -4.41
CA THR A 283 8.75 28.32 -4.38
C THR A 283 8.42 27.74 -3.00
N ILE A 284 8.67 28.50 -1.93
CA ILE A 284 8.30 28.15 -0.56
C ILE A 284 7.13 29.06 -0.17
N THR A 285 6.00 28.45 0.10
CA THR A 285 4.73 29.12 0.37
C THR A 285 4.13 28.68 1.70
N HIS A 286 3.31 29.53 2.27
CA HIS A 286 2.48 29.26 3.44
C HIS A 286 1.00 29.37 3.09
N GLY A 287 0.12 29.09 4.04
CA GLY A 287 -1.33 29.21 3.87
C GLY A 287 -1.86 28.31 2.75
N LEU A 288 -2.72 28.88 1.90
CA LEU A 288 -3.37 28.20 0.79
C LEU A 288 -2.40 27.56 -0.21
N TYR A 289 -1.23 28.17 -0.42
CA TYR A 289 -0.33 27.80 -1.51
C TYR A 289 0.71 26.75 -1.16
N ARG A 290 0.79 26.31 0.10
CA ARG A 290 1.68 25.20 0.49
C ARG A 290 1.17 23.89 -0.11
N LEU A 291 2.09 22.99 -0.45
CA LEU A 291 1.73 21.69 -1.04
C LEU A 291 1.22 20.68 0.00
N ARG A 292 1.71 20.77 1.24
CA ARG A 292 1.43 19.79 2.29
C ARG A 292 1.13 20.44 3.63
N VAL A 293 0.29 19.79 4.42
CA VAL A 293 -0.11 20.19 5.77
C VAL A 293 0.26 19.12 6.80
N PRO A 294 0.88 19.52 7.93
CA PRO A 294 0.99 18.63 9.06
C PRO A 294 -0.33 18.56 9.84
N SER A 295 -0.71 17.35 10.23
CA SER A 295 -1.86 17.06 11.09
C SER A 295 -1.38 16.32 12.34
N TRP A 296 -1.85 16.77 13.51
CA TRP A 296 -1.52 16.16 14.79
C TRP A 296 -2.52 15.03 15.10
N ASP A 297 -2.22 13.84 14.60
CA ASP A 297 -3.00 12.61 14.71
C ASP A 297 -2.78 11.88 16.06
N ASN A 298 -2.78 12.63 17.17
CA ASN A 298 -2.54 12.07 18.50
C ASN A 298 -3.62 11.05 18.90
N ALA A 299 -3.20 9.85 19.35
CA ALA A 299 -4.06 8.74 19.75
C ALA A 299 -5.05 8.23 18.68
N LYS A 300 -4.88 8.65 17.41
CA LYS A 300 -5.64 8.14 16.25
C LYS A 300 -5.34 6.67 15.97
N TYR A 301 -4.09 6.26 16.16
CA TYR A 301 -3.63 4.88 15.99
C TYR A 301 -3.45 4.21 17.35
N ALA A 302 -3.63 2.89 17.39
CA ALA A 302 -3.25 2.07 18.53
C ALA A 302 -1.74 1.85 18.55
N ALA A 303 -1.15 1.84 19.74
CA ALA A 303 0.21 1.34 19.92
C ALA A 303 0.26 -0.17 19.59
N PRO A 304 1.43 -0.73 19.20
CA PRO A 304 1.54 -2.18 18.99
C PRO A 304 1.11 -3.02 20.20
N CYS A 305 1.41 -2.56 21.42
CA CYS A 305 0.98 -3.22 22.66
C CYS A 305 -0.54 -3.16 22.89
N GLU A 306 -1.20 -2.06 22.52
CA GLU A 306 -2.67 -1.91 22.58
C GLU A 306 -3.35 -2.77 21.51
N PHE A 307 -2.84 -2.74 20.28
CA PHE A 307 -3.41 -3.45 19.14
C PHE A 307 -3.35 -4.96 19.30
N ASN A 308 -2.24 -5.49 19.82
CA ASN A 308 -2.06 -6.94 20.02
C ASN A 308 -2.62 -7.43 21.35
N CYS A 309 -3.08 -6.54 22.23
CA CYS A 309 -3.81 -6.92 23.43
C CYS A 309 -5.26 -7.23 23.03
N PRO A 310 -5.77 -8.47 23.21
CA PRO A 310 -7.17 -8.77 22.86
C PRO A 310 -8.19 -7.97 23.66
N THR A 311 -7.81 -7.56 24.87
CA THR A 311 -8.59 -6.66 25.72
C THR A 311 -8.56 -5.21 25.20
N GLY A 312 -7.52 -4.81 24.45
CA GLY A 312 -7.33 -3.47 23.89
C GLY A 312 -6.81 -2.44 24.89
N ILE A 313 -6.02 -2.83 25.89
CA ILE A 313 -5.54 -1.92 26.95
C ILE A 313 -4.51 -0.93 26.39
N PRO A 314 -4.75 0.40 26.42
CA PRO A 314 -3.83 1.42 25.90
C PRO A 314 -2.65 1.64 26.86
N THR A 315 -1.71 0.70 26.88
CA THR A 315 -0.60 0.69 27.85
C THR A 315 0.32 1.91 27.73
N GLN A 316 0.51 2.44 26.51
CA GLN A 316 1.23 3.68 26.29
C GLN A 316 0.57 4.89 26.98
N LEU A 317 -0.76 4.89 27.08
CA LEU A 317 -1.51 5.92 27.81
C LEU A 317 -1.36 5.72 29.33
N ARG A 318 -1.32 4.47 29.82
CA ARG A 318 -0.97 4.18 31.22
C ARG A 318 0.39 4.78 31.58
N TYR A 319 1.41 4.54 30.75
CA TYR A 319 2.74 5.12 30.95
C TYR A 319 2.78 6.64 30.78
N LYS A 320 1.86 7.24 30.01
CA LYS A 320 1.69 8.71 29.99
C LYS A 320 1.26 9.23 31.37
N TYR A 321 0.26 8.61 31.99
CA TYR A 321 -0.18 9.00 33.33
C TYR A 321 0.93 8.81 34.37
N ILE A 322 1.66 7.68 34.33
CA ILE A 322 2.81 7.45 35.22
C ILE A 322 3.87 8.54 35.04
N ARG A 323 4.20 8.92 33.80
CA ARG A 323 5.17 9.98 33.51
C ARG A 323 4.75 11.34 34.07
N ASN A 324 3.44 11.59 34.15
CA ASN A 324 2.87 12.81 34.71
C ASN A 324 2.75 12.77 36.25
N GLY A 325 3.15 11.67 36.90
CA GLY A 325 2.97 11.47 38.34
C GLY A 325 1.54 11.04 38.73
N GLU A 326 0.70 10.69 37.77
CA GLU A 326 -0.72 10.35 37.97
C GLU A 326 -0.92 8.82 38.07
N LEU A 327 -0.24 8.18 39.02
CA LEU A 327 -0.24 6.71 39.15
C LEU A 327 -1.66 6.13 39.33
N ASP A 328 -2.50 6.79 40.12
CA ASP A 328 -3.88 6.35 40.34
C ASP A 328 -4.68 6.31 39.03
N LYS A 329 -4.51 7.30 38.14
CA LYS A 329 -5.15 7.31 36.81
C LYS A 329 -4.64 6.16 35.94
N ALA A 330 -3.35 5.81 36.04
CA ALA A 330 -2.76 4.70 35.30
C ALA A 330 -3.32 3.33 35.73
N ILE A 331 -3.60 3.16 37.03
CA ILE A 331 -4.22 1.97 37.61
C ILE A 331 -5.70 1.90 37.21
N GLN A 332 -6.45 3.00 37.38
CA GLN A 332 -7.87 3.04 37.01
C GLN A 332 -8.09 2.78 35.52
N LEU A 333 -7.20 3.30 34.65
CA LEU A 333 -7.25 3.05 33.22
C LEU A 333 -7.14 1.56 32.88
N GLU A 334 -6.38 0.76 33.61
CA GLU A 334 -6.34 -0.69 33.38
C GLU A 334 -7.67 -1.36 33.78
N LEU A 335 -8.21 -0.95 34.92
CA LEU A 335 -9.46 -1.46 35.47
C LEU A 335 -10.68 -1.11 34.60
N ASP A 336 -10.61 -0.03 33.81
CA ASP A 336 -11.58 0.30 32.75
C ASP A 336 -11.66 -0.76 31.65
N TYR A 337 -10.63 -1.57 31.51
CA TYR A 337 -10.52 -2.56 30.45
C TYR A 337 -10.65 -3.98 30.98
N THR A 338 -10.08 -4.28 32.15
CA THR A 338 -10.10 -5.64 32.71
C THR A 338 -10.50 -5.66 34.17
N PRO A 339 -11.36 -6.60 34.61
CA PRO A 339 -11.53 -6.88 36.04
C PRO A 339 -10.40 -7.73 36.63
N PHE A 340 -9.51 -8.29 35.79
CA PHE A 340 -8.45 -9.22 36.18
C PHE A 340 -7.02 -8.73 35.87
N PRO A 341 -6.60 -7.54 36.35
CA PRO A 341 -5.23 -7.07 36.19
C PRO A 341 -4.19 -8.03 36.80
N GLY A 342 -4.48 -8.66 37.93
CA GLY A 342 -3.59 -9.62 38.58
C GLY A 342 -3.70 -11.02 37.99
N CYS A 343 -4.88 -11.63 38.06
CA CYS A 343 -5.07 -13.03 37.68
C CYS A 343 -4.73 -13.28 36.21
N VAL A 344 -5.22 -12.40 35.32
CA VAL A 344 -5.04 -12.58 33.88
C VAL A 344 -3.80 -11.84 33.41
N CYS A 345 -3.77 -10.51 33.51
CA CYS A 345 -2.73 -9.71 32.88
C CYS A 345 -1.34 -9.91 33.51
N GLY A 346 -1.27 -10.04 34.84
CA GLY A 346 -0.01 -10.22 35.57
C GLY A 346 0.48 -11.66 35.71
N SER A 347 -0.40 -12.66 35.64
CA SER A 347 -0.04 -14.05 36.00
C SER A 347 -0.06 -15.02 34.82
N VAL A 348 -1.22 -15.22 34.19
CA VAL A 348 -1.43 -16.33 33.22
C VAL A 348 -1.39 -15.91 31.75
N CYS A 349 -1.47 -14.61 31.46
CA CYS A 349 -1.40 -14.09 30.11
C CYS A 349 0.00 -14.31 29.50
N PRO A 350 0.10 -14.73 28.23
CA PRO A 350 1.39 -14.83 27.54
C PRO A 350 1.98 -13.47 27.13
N ASN A 351 1.30 -12.38 27.44
CA ASN A 351 1.70 -11.00 27.16
C ASN A 351 2.04 -10.71 25.68
N PRO A 352 1.09 -10.92 24.75
CA PRO A 352 1.31 -10.59 23.32
C PRO A 352 1.55 -9.08 23.12
N CYS A 353 1.12 -8.26 24.07
CA CYS A 353 1.42 -6.83 24.12
C CYS A 353 2.92 -6.55 24.32
N MET A 354 3.63 -7.40 25.05
CA MET A 354 5.09 -7.33 25.25
C MET A 354 5.82 -7.88 24.02
N ASP A 355 5.37 -9.00 23.46
CA ASP A 355 5.92 -9.57 22.21
C ASP A 355 5.91 -8.56 21.06
N ALA A 356 4.83 -7.79 20.94
CA ALA A 356 4.67 -6.78 19.89
C ALA A 356 5.29 -5.41 20.25
N CYS A 357 5.88 -5.25 21.44
CA CYS A 357 6.31 -3.95 21.92
C CYS A 357 7.45 -3.39 21.06
N THR A 358 7.29 -2.17 20.53
CA THR A 358 8.35 -1.48 19.75
C THR A 358 9.69 -1.42 20.52
N ARG A 359 9.64 -1.30 21.85
CA ARG A 359 10.85 -1.28 22.70
C ARG A 359 11.67 -2.55 22.60
N GLY A 360 11.02 -3.71 22.41
CA GLY A 360 11.68 -5.00 22.20
C GLY A 360 12.57 -5.05 20.95
N THR A 361 12.45 -4.08 20.03
CA THR A 361 13.36 -3.94 18.86
C THR A 361 14.60 -3.09 19.16
N ILE A 362 14.68 -2.51 20.35
CA ILE A 362 15.81 -1.69 20.83
C ILE A 362 16.59 -2.48 21.88
N ASP A 363 15.87 -3.01 22.87
CA ASP A 363 16.36 -3.86 23.96
C ASP A 363 15.23 -4.77 24.49
N GLU A 364 14.95 -4.77 25.79
CA GLU A 364 13.90 -5.56 26.44
C GLU A 364 12.51 -4.93 26.26
N PRO A 365 11.43 -5.70 26.03
CA PRO A 365 10.07 -5.17 26.07
C PRO A 365 9.73 -4.50 27.40
N ILE A 366 8.78 -3.55 27.36
CA ILE A 366 8.22 -2.92 28.56
C ILE A 366 7.55 -3.99 29.46
N GLN A 367 7.72 -3.90 30.78
CA GLN A 367 7.25 -4.85 31.80
C GLN A 367 5.73 -4.72 32.05
N ILE A 368 4.92 -4.93 31.00
CA ILE A 368 3.46 -4.69 31.02
C ILE A 368 2.74 -5.65 31.96
N GLY A 369 3.14 -6.93 31.99
CA GLY A 369 2.55 -7.95 32.85
C GLY A 369 2.71 -7.60 34.34
N ASP A 370 3.95 -7.35 34.77
CA ASP A 370 4.26 -7.00 36.16
C ASP A 370 3.61 -5.66 36.58
N LEU A 371 3.54 -4.69 35.66
CA LEU A 371 2.77 -3.46 35.89
C LEU A 371 1.27 -3.76 36.08
N GLY A 372 0.71 -4.72 35.34
CA GLY A 372 -0.66 -5.18 35.54
C GLY A 372 -0.87 -5.78 36.92
N TYR A 373 0.07 -6.61 37.39
CA TYR A 373 0.04 -7.16 38.75
C TYR A 373 0.02 -6.07 39.83
N SER A 374 0.67 -4.92 39.59
CA SER A 374 0.66 -3.79 40.52
C SER A 374 -0.74 -3.22 40.79
N SER A 375 -1.70 -3.44 39.88
CA SER A 375 -3.11 -3.04 40.03
C SER A 375 -3.98 -4.13 40.67
N ALA A 376 -3.43 -5.30 40.99
CA ALA A 376 -4.18 -6.48 41.46
C ALA A 376 -5.10 -6.20 42.66
N PHE A 377 -4.67 -5.35 43.58
CA PHE A 377 -5.39 -5.04 44.83
C PHE A 377 -6.01 -3.64 44.85
N ALA A 378 -6.01 -2.96 43.71
CA ALA A 378 -6.62 -1.65 43.60
C ALA A 378 -8.15 -1.74 43.77
N LYS A 379 -8.71 -0.74 44.45
CA LYS A 379 -10.15 -0.63 44.70
C LYS A 379 -10.83 0.19 43.60
N VAL A 380 -12.10 -0.13 43.36
CA VAL A 380 -12.96 0.60 42.43
C VAL A 380 -14.26 0.92 43.15
N GLU A 381 -14.64 2.20 43.13
CA GLU A 381 -15.90 2.64 43.71
C GLU A 381 -17.08 2.17 42.85
N PRO A 382 -18.22 1.81 43.47
CA PRO A 382 -19.42 1.44 42.73
C PRO A 382 -19.97 2.62 41.91
N PRO A 383 -20.75 2.34 40.85
CA PRO A 383 -21.37 3.39 40.04
C PRO A 383 -22.30 4.26 40.88
N LYS A 384 -22.20 5.59 40.75
CA LYS A 384 -23.08 6.54 41.47
C LYS A 384 -24.51 6.55 40.94
N ALA A 385 -24.68 6.36 39.62
CA ALA A 385 -25.97 6.39 38.96
C ALA A 385 -26.38 4.97 38.55
N LYS A 386 -27.65 4.63 38.78
CA LYS A 386 -28.26 3.38 38.32
C LYS A 386 -29.10 3.65 37.08
N THR A 387 -29.04 2.75 36.10
CA THR A 387 -29.81 2.85 34.85
C THR A 387 -31.22 2.29 34.98
N GLY A 388 -31.47 1.47 36.01
CA GLY A 388 -32.71 0.72 36.19
C GLY A 388 -32.85 -0.51 35.28
N LYS A 389 -31.82 -0.82 34.47
CA LYS A 389 -31.80 -1.95 33.55
C LYS A 389 -31.19 -3.19 34.20
N LYS A 390 -31.83 -4.34 33.99
CA LYS A 390 -31.47 -5.64 34.57
C LYS A 390 -30.85 -6.54 33.51
N ILE A 391 -29.67 -7.09 33.81
CA ILE A 391 -28.95 -7.95 32.87
C ILE A 391 -28.64 -9.29 33.54
N GLY A 392 -29.05 -10.38 32.90
CA GLY A 392 -28.69 -11.75 33.28
C GLY A 392 -27.45 -12.21 32.50
N ILE A 393 -26.48 -12.82 33.17
CA ILE A 393 -25.29 -13.40 32.53
C ILE A 393 -25.21 -14.86 32.92
N ILE A 394 -25.16 -15.76 31.94
CA ILE A 394 -25.10 -17.21 32.15
C ILE A 394 -23.65 -17.65 31.87
N GLY A 395 -22.95 -18.05 32.93
CA GLY A 395 -21.53 -18.37 32.96
C GLY A 395 -20.72 -17.32 33.73
N GLY A 396 -20.18 -17.72 34.88
CA GLY A 396 -19.31 -16.96 35.77
C GLY A 396 -17.82 -17.14 35.48
N GLY A 397 -17.46 -17.46 34.23
CA GLY A 397 -16.10 -17.43 33.74
C GLY A 397 -15.63 -16.04 33.32
N VAL A 398 -14.40 -15.95 32.80
CA VAL A 398 -13.74 -14.68 32.46
C VAL A 398 -14.55 -13.77 31.54
N ALA A 399 -15.18 -14.32 30.50
CA ALA A 399 -15.99 -13.52 29.58
C ALA A 399 -17.27 -12.97 30.23
N GLY A 400 -17.95 -13.79 31.02
CA GLY A 400 -19.14 -13.39 31.78
C GLY A 400 -18.80 -12.34 32.83
N LEU A 401 -17.75 -12.55 33.61
CA LEU A 401 -17.29 -11.61 34.63
C LEU A 401 -16.76 -10.30 34.03
N SER A 402 -16.08 -10.34 32.89
CA SER A 402 -15.70 -9.13 32.15
C SER A 402 -16.93 -8.38 31.63
N THR A 403 -17.95 -9.08 31.17
CA THR A 403 -19.21 -8.45 30.74
C THR A 403 -19.92 -7.81 31.93
N ALA A 404 -19.98 -8.53 33.05
CA ALA A 404 -20.61 -8.08 34.29
C ALA A 404 -19.93 -6.83 34.84
N TRP A 405 -18.61 -6.85 34.92
CA TRP A 405 -17.78 -5.73 35.35
C TRP A 405 -18.07 -4.46 34.56
N GLN A 406 -18.08 -4.57 33.22
CA GLN A 406 -18.27 -3.43 32.33
C GLN A 406 -19.70 -2.87 32.43
N LEU A 407 -20.72 -3.73 32.51
CA LEU A 407 -22.12 -3.32 32.62
C LEU A 407 -22.46 -2.76 34.01
N ALA A 408 -21.97 -3.39 35.08
CA ALA A 408 -22.18 -2.90 36.44
C ALA A 408 -21.57 -1.52 36.62
N ARG A 409 -20.35 -1.27 36.12
CA ARG A 409 -19.71 0.06 36.18
C ARG A 409 -20.44 1.14 35.37
N LYS A 410 -21.27 0.77 34.40
CA LYS A 410 -22.18 1.68 33.69
C LYS A 410 -23.49 1.95 34.45
N GLY A 411 -23.72 1.30 35.59
CA GLY A 411 -24.90 1.49 36.43
C GLY A 411 -26.02 0.46 36.23
N HIS A 412 -25.81 -0.58 35.43
CA HIS A 412 -26.78 -1.66 35.23
C HIS A 412 -26.80 -2.60 36.44
N ASP A 413 -27.96 -3.21 36.71
CA ASP A 413 -28.10 -4.26 37.73
C ASP A 413 -27.80 -5.62 37.10
N VAL A 414 -26.68 -6.22 37.47
CA VAL A 414 -26.16 -7.41 36.81
C VAL A 414 -26.20 -8.61 37.76
N THR A 415 -26.74 -9.73 37.28
CA THR A 415 -26.70 -11.02 37.98
C THR A 415 -26.00 -12.07 37.11
N VAL A 416 -25.00 -12.74 37.68
CA VAL A 416 -24.24 -13.81 37.03
C VAL A 416 -24.66 -15.14 37.63
N TYR A 417 -25.08 -16.06 36.77
CA TYR A 417 -25.49 -17.42 37.10
C TYR A 417 -24.41 -18.39 36.64
N ASP A 418 -23.93 -19.26 37.52
CA ASP A 418 -22.93 -20.29 37.20
C ASP A 418 -23.37 -21.63 37.78
N ASP A 419 -23.09 -22.73 37.08
CA ASP A 419 -23.47 -24.07 37.50
C ASP A 419 -22.50 -24.68 38.51
N ALA A 420 -21.31 -24.12 38.66
CA ALA A 420 -20.34 -24.54 39.67
C ALA A 420 -20.60 -23.92 41.04
N ASP A 421 -20.05 -24.58 42.07
CA ASP A 421 -20.15 -24.14 43.46
C ASP A 421 -19.42 -22.82 43.74
N HIS A 422 -18.46 -22.45 42.88
CA HIS A 422 -17.67 -21.23 43.01
C HIS A 422 -17.50 -20.49 41.67
N ILE A 423 -17.76 -19.18 41.67
CA ILE A 423 -17.53 -18.28 40.54
C ILE A 423 -16.04 -18.20 40.17
N GLY A 424 -15.76 -17.99 38.89
CA GLY A 424 -14.40 -17.81 38.36
C GLY A 424 -14.13 -18.64 37.10
N GLY A 425 -15.01 -19.60 36.80
CA GLY A 425 -14.89 -20.51 35.66
C GLY A 425 -13.52 -21.19 35.65
N LYS A 426 -12.83 -21.21 34.51
CA LYS A 426 -11.51 -21.85 34.38
C LYS A 426 -10.42 -21.27 35.30
N LEU A 427 -10.51 -19.99 35.69
CA LEU A 427 -9.54 -19.42 36.65
C LEU A 427 -9.60 -20.15 37.99
N GLU A 428 -10.81 -20.49 38.43
CA GLU A 428 -11.01 -21.19 39.70
C GLU A 428 -10.90 -22.69 39.53
N GLN A 429 -11.56 -23.22 38.52
CA GLN A 429 -11.81 -24.64 38.37
C GLN A 429 -10.66 -25.41 37.72
N VAL A 430 -9.78 -24.78 36.92
CA VAL A 430 -8.89 -25.53 36.01
C VAL A 430 -7.43 -25.10 36.10
N ILE A 431 -7.16 -23.80 36.18
CA ILE A 431 -5.77 -23.32 36.14
C ILE A 431 -5.02 -23.80 37.39
N PRO A 432 -3.83 -24.42 37.23
CA PRO A 432 -3.04 -24.89 38.36
C PRO A 432 -2.72 -23.78 39.36
N ARG A 433 -2.84 -24.07 40.66
CA ARG A 433 -2.62 -23.07 41.72
C ARG A 433 -1.19 -22.52 41.78
N GLY A 434 -0.21 -23.26 41.27
CA GLY A 434 1.15 -22.74 41.12
C GLY A 434 1.37 -21.88 39.86
N ARG A 435 0.34 -21.62 39.04
CA ARG A 435 0.32 -20.56 38.02
C ARG A 435 -0.55 -19.38 38.44
N LEU A 436 -1.62 -19.64 39.20
CA LEU A 436 -2.56 -18.64 39.66
C LEU A 436 -2.86 -18.80 41.16
N SER A 437 -2.53 -17.77 41.95
CA SER A 437 -2.88 -17.73 43.36
C SER A 437 -4.40 -17.66 43.56
N HIS A 438 -4.93 -18.53 44.42
CA HIS A 438 -6.35 -18.52 44.77
C HIS A 438 -6.73 -17.25 45.57
N GLU A 439 -5.86 -16.79 46.48
CA GLU A 439 -6.06 -15.54 47.23
C GLU A 439 -6.20 -14.34 46.29
N LEU A 440 -5.37 -14.30 45.25
CA LEU A 440 -5.44 -13.27 44.22
C LEU A 440 -6.79 -13.31 43.50
N LEU A 441 -7.24 -14.49 43.08
CA LEU A 441 -8.53 -14.65 42.42
C LEU A 441 -9.69 -14.20 43.30
N GLU A 442 -9.73 -14.63 44.56
CA GLU A 442 -10.76 -14.17 45.50
C GLU A 442 -10.79 -12.65 45.63
N SER A 443 -9.62 -12.00 45.68
CA SER A 443 -9.54 -10.54 45.81
C SER A 443 -10.15 -9.81 44.61
N GLU A 444 -9.94 -10.32 43.40
CA GLU A 444 -10.48 -9.72 42.18
C GLU A 444 -11.98 -10.03 42.01
N LEU A 445 -12.44 -11.21 42.44
CA LEU A 445 -13.86 -11.55 42.48
C LEU A 445 -14.63 -10.68 43.49
N LYS A 446 -14.06 -10.46 44.70
CA LYS A 446 -14.62 -9.54 45.70
C LYS A 446 -14.71 -8.11 45.16
N ARG A 447 -13.75 -7.67 44.35
CA ARG A 447 -13.82 -6.36 43.66
C ARG A 447 -14.94 -6.31 42.62
N ILE A 448 -15.18 -7.39 41.87
CA ILE A 448 -16.30 -7.46 40.92
C ILE A 448 -17.64 -7.39 41.66
N GLU A 449 -17.77 -8.08 42.79
CA GLU A 449 -18.96 -8.01 43.64
C GLU A 449 -19.14 -6.60 44.24
N SER A 450 -18.06 -5.94 44.66
CA SER A 450 -18.11 -4.63 45.31
C SER A 450 -18.63 -3.51 44.40
N VAL A 451 -18.59 -3.67 43.08
CA VAL A 451 -19.22 -2.72 42.12
C VAL A 451 -20.71 -3.01 41.86
N GLY A 452 -21.29 -4.00 42.56
CA GLY A 452 -22.72 -4.30 42.56
C GLY A 452 -23.14 -5.49 41.70
N VAL A 453 -22.20 -6.33 41.25
CA VAL A 453 -22.52 -7.59 40.56
C VAL A 453 -23.01 -8.62 41.58
N LYS A 454 -24.10 -9.33 41.27
CA LYS A 454 -24.61 -10.42 42.10
C LYS A 454 -24.21 -11.76 41.52
N PHE A 455 -23.73 -12.67 42.37
CA PHE A 455 -23.39 -14.03 42.00
C PHE A 455 -24.46 -15.02 42.46
N VAL A 456 -24.81 -15.96 41.58
CA VAL A 456 -25.71 -17.07 41.84
C VAL A 456 -25.00 -18.37 41.44
N GLU A 457 -24.30 -18.94 42.40
CA GLU A 457 -23.54 -20.18 42.30
C GLU A 457 -24.44 -21.42 42.37
N GLY A 458 -23.94 -22.57 41.93
CA GLY A 458 -24.66 -23.86 41.93
C GLY A 458 -25.96 -23.85 41.10
N CYS A 459 -26.08 -22.91 40.18
CA CYS A 459 -27.28 -22.64 39.41
C CYS A 459 -27.14 -23.12 37.97
N LYS A 460 -27.35 -24.42 37.75
CA LYS A 460 -27.49 -24.98 36.40
C LYS A 460 -28.71 -24.35 35.71
N VAL A 461 -28.48 -23.72 34.56
CA VAL A 461 -29.53 -23.12 33.74
C VAL A 461 -30.00 -24.15 32.72
N ASP A 462 -31.22 -24.64 32.90
CA ASP A 462 -31.94 -25.43 31.89
C ASP A 462 -32.87 -24.53 31.06
N ARG A 463 -33.66 -25.14 30.16
CA ARG A 463 -34.59 -24.42 29.28
C ARG A 463 -35.58 -23.54 30.06
N GLU A 464 -36.20 -24.08 31.10
CA GLU A 464 -37.20 -23.38 31.92
C GLU A 464 -36.55 -22.20 32.67
N LYS A 465 -35.37 -22.43 33.25
CA LYS A 465 -34.62 -21.39 33.96
C LYS A 465 -34.14 -20.29 33.01
N PHE A 466 -33.69 -20.65 31.81
CA PHE A 466 -33.29 -19.69 30.78
C PHE A 466 -34.46 -18.77 30.43
N ASP A 467 -35.65 -19.31 30.18
CA ASP A 467 -36.84 -18.53 29.85
C ASP A 467 -37.21 -17.58 31.02
N LYS A 468 -37.14 -18.05 32.27
CA LYS A 468 -37.35 -17.19 33.47
C LYS A 468 -36.32 -16.07 33.60
N ILE A 469 -35.04 -16.35 33.35
CA ILE A 469 -33.98 -15.33 33.39
C ILE A 469 -34.21 -14.28 32.31
N ARG A 470 -34.61 -14.73 31.11
CA ARG A 470 -34.92 -13.85 29.97
C ARG A 470 -36.13 -12.97 30.25
N GLU A 471 -37.21 -13.49 30.82
CA GLU A 471 -38.39 -12.68 31.19
C GLU A 471 -38.08 -11.65 32.29
N ALA A 472 -37.17 -11.97 33.21
CA ALA A 472 -36.80 -11.10 34.32
C ALA A 472 -35.74 -10.04 33.99
N SER A 473 -35.12 -10.11 32.81
CA SER A 473 -33.98 -9.27 32.40
C SER A 473 -34.29 -8.48 31.14
N ASP A 474 -33.80 -7.24 31.04
CA ASP A 474 -33.85 -6.45 29.80
C ASP A 474 -32.94 -7.05 28.71
N ALA A 475 -31.88 -7.79 29.10
CA ALA A 475 -31.03 -8.56 28.21
C ALA A 475 -30.35 -9.73 28.93
N VAL A 476 -29.96 -10.76 28.17
CA VAL A 476 -29.21 -11.92 28.66
C VAL A 476 -27.92 -12.10 27.87
N VAL A 477 -26.82 -12.48 28.54
CA VAL A 477 -25.55 -12.82 27.89
C VAL A 477 -25.18 -14.26 28.19
N VAL A 478 -24.96 -15.06 27.14
CA VAL A 478 -24.52 -16.46 27.21
C VAL A 478 -23.01 -16.53 27.11
N ALA A 479 -22.34 -16.85 28.22
CA ALA A 479 -20.89 -16.89 28.39
C ALA A 479 -20.44 -18.15 29.15
N THR A 480 -21.13 -19.28 28.93
CA THR A 480 -20.87 -20.58 29.58
C THR A 480 -19.49 -21.17 29.26
N GLY A 481 -18.87 -20.72 28.17
CA GLY A 481 -17.55 -21.18 27.74
C GLY A 481 -17.51 -22.65 27.35
N GLY A 482 -16.30 -23.17 27.08
CA GLY A 482 -16.11 -24.57 26.73
C GLY A 482 -16.10 -25.45 27.98
N THR A 483 -17.09 -26.33 28.13
CA THR A 483 -17.23 -27.23 29.29
C THR A 483 -17.33 -28.71 28.91
N LYS A 484 -17.56 -29.03 27.63
CA LYS A 484 -17.58 -30.40 27.12
C LYS A 484 -16.25 -30.73 26.43
N SER A 485 -15.49 -31.67 27.01
CA SER A 485 -14.23 -32.16 26.41
C SER A 485 -14.47 -32.76 25.02
N ARG A 486 -13.59 -32.45 24.07
CA ARG A 486 -13.60 -33.02 22.72
C ARG A 486 -12.55 -34.12 22.59
N TYR A 487 -12.89 -35.16 21.84
CA TYR A 487 -12.00 -36.27 21.50
C TYR A 487 -12.47 -36.89 20.18
N PHE A 488 -11.62 -37.69 19.54
CA PHE A 488 -12.00 -38.48 18.38
C PHE A 488 -12.47 -39.87 18.82
N PRO A 489 -13.32 -40.55 18.03
CA PRO A 489 -13.84 -41.89 18.36
C PRO A 489 -12.76 -42.97 18.09
N TRP A 490 -11.64 -42.89 18.80
CA TRP A 490 -10.58 -43.90 18.75
C TRP A 490 -11.07 -45.22 19.36
N GLU A 491 -10.50 -46.34 18.92
CA GLU A 491 -10.71 -47.61 19.62
C GLU A 491 -10.15 -47.50 21.05
N GLY A 492 -10.92 -47.92 22.06
CA GLY A 492 -10.55 -47.81 23.47
C GLY A 492 -10.81 -46.44 24.12
N VAL A 493 -11.62 -45.59 23.50
CA VAL A 493 -11.95 -44.23 23.98
C VAL A 493 -12.54 -44.20 25.40
N GLU A 494 -13.20 -45.27 25.83
CA GLU A 494 -13.76 -45.43 27.17
C GLU A 494 -12.69 -45.44 28.28
N ARG A 495 -11.42 -45.59 27.91
CA ARG A 495 -10.25 -45.56 28.82
C ARG A 495 -9.70 -44.15 29.02
N LEU A 496 -10.17 -43.17 28.25
CA LEU A 496 -9.69 -41.79 28.36
C LEU A 496 -10.12 -41.16 29.67
N THR A 497 -9.16 -40.57 30.37
CA THR A 497 -9.43 -39.57 31.38
C THR A 497 -9.66 -38.23 30.68
N MET A 498 -10.76 -37.55 30.99
CA MET A 498 -11.03 -36.22 30.42
C MET A 498 -10.19 -35.16 31.15
N GLY A 499 -9.31 -34.47 30.44
CA GLY A 499 -8.35 -33.54 31.04
C GLY A 499 -9.00 -32.39 31.81
N LEU A 500 -10.12 -31.86 31.32
CA LEU A 500 -10.87 -30.81 32.00
C LEU A 500 -11.36 -31.27 33.39
N GLU A 501 -12.03 -32.42 33.45
CA GLU A 501 -12.56 -32.94 34.72
C GLU A 501 -11.44 -33.40 35.66
N TYR A 502 -10.33 -33.88 35.11
CA TYR A 502 -9.12 -34.21 35.86
C TYR A 502 -8.53 -32.98 36.56
N LEU A 503 -8.35 -31.87 35.84
CA LEU A 503 -7.85 -30.62 36.42
C LEU A 503 -8.83 -30.01 37.44
N LYS A 504 -10.14 -30.12 37.18
CA LYS A 504 -11.17 -29.73 38.16
C LYS A 504 -11.06 -30.51 39.46
N ALA A 505 -10.88 -31.83 39.38
CA ALA A 505 -10.71 -32.66 40.57
C ALA A 505 -9.45 -32.29 41.36
N ILE A 506 -8.35 -31.96 40.67
CA ILE A 506 -7.12 -31.44 41.32
C ILE A 506 -7.44 -30.14 42.08
N ASN A 507 -8.07 -29.16 41.43
CA ASN A 507 -8.34 -27.86 42.07
C ASN A 507 -9.38 -27.93 43.20
N ARG A 508 -10.27 -28.94 43.21
CA ARG A 508 -11.17 -29.25 44.34
C ARG A 508 -10.47 -30.00 45.49
N GLY A 509 -9.21 -30.38 45.32
CA GLY A 509 -8.46 -31.14 46.32
C GLY A 509 -8.82 -32.62 46.39
N GLU A 510 -9.42 -33.19 45.33
CA GLU A 510 -9.92 -34.57 45.31
C GLU A 510 -8.82 -35.62 45.03
N HIS A 511 -7.59 -35.17 44.75
CA HIS A 511 -6.44 -36.04 44.42
C HIS A 511 -6.80 -37.17 43.43
N PRO A 512 -7.19 -36.83 42.18
CA PRO A 512 -7.66 -37.82 41.23
C PRO A 512 -6.60 -38.90 40.97
N LYS A 513 -7.07 -40.15 40.80
CA LYS A 513 -6.20 -41.29 40.52
C LYS A 513 -5.33 -41.00 39.29
N THR A 514 -4.01 -41.10 39.49
CA THR A 514 -3.00 -40.80 38.49
C THR A 514 -2.07 -42.00 38.29
N GLY A 515 -1.84 -42.39 37.04
CA GLY A 515 -0.92 -43.48 36.67
C GLY A 515 0.55 -43.10 36.88
N LYS A 516 1.47 -44.07 36.90
CA LYS A 516 2.91 -43.78 37.00
C LYS A 516 3.46 -43.30 35.65
N LYS A 517 3.01 -43.91 34.55
CA LYS A 517 3.28 -43.50 33.17
C LYS A 517 2.02 -42.89 32.58
N VAL A 518 2.04 -41.59 32.30
CA VAL A 518 0.88 -40.86 31.79
C VAL A 518 1.16 -40.37 30.38
N VAL A 519 0.20 -40.57 29.47
CA VAL A 519 0.18 -39.90 28.18
C VAL A 519 -0.91 -38.86 28.14
N VAL A 520 -0.56 -37.63 27.78
CA VAL A 520 -1.53 -36.55 27.53
C VAL A 520 -1.67 -36.34 26.03
N ILE A 521 -2.86 -36.56 25.49
CA ILE A 521 -3.19 -36.24 24.11
C ILE A 521 -3.55 -34.77 24.01
N GLY A 522 -2.68 -33.98 23.40
CA GLY A 522 -2.77 -32.53 23.24
C GLY A 522 -1.58 -31.81 23.89
N ALA A 523 -0.88 -30.98 23.12
CA ALA A 523 0.25 -30.17 23.57
C ALA A 523 -0.03 -28.65 23.46
N GLY A 524 -1.29 -28.26 23.69
CA GLY A 524 -1.67 -26.86 23.93
C GLY A 524 -1.50 -26.46 25.41
N ASN A 525 -1.88 -25.22 25.77
CA ASN A 525 -1.76 -24.74 27.16
C ASN A 525 -2.50 -25.65 28.16
N SER A 526 -3.76 -26.03 27.85
CA SER A 526 -4.52 -26.98 28.68
C SER A 526 -3.81 -28.35 28.77
N GLY A 527 -3.13 -28.77 27.71
CA GLY A 527 -2.32 -29.98 27.69
C GLY A 527 -1.10 -29.88 28.63
N MET A 528 -0.40 -28.75 28.61
CA MET A 528 0.72 -28.51 29.55
C MET A 528 0.26 -28.43 31.00
N ASP A 529 -0.88 -27.77 31.26
CA ASP A 529 -1.50 -27.74 32.60
C ASP A 529 -1.90 -29.15 33.05
N THR A 530 -2.45 -29.97 32.14
CA THR A 530 -2.76 -31.39 32.41
C THR A 530 -1.49 -32.19 32.73
N CYS A 531 -0.41 -31.98 31.97
CA CYS A 531 0.87 -32.65 32.22
C CYS A 531 1.46 -32.27 33.57
N ARG A 532 1.41 -30.98 33.91
CA ARG A 532 1.81 -30.47 35.22
C ARG A 532 0.98 -31.09 36.33
N GLY A 533 -0.33 -31.11 36.19
CA GLY A 533 -1.24 -31.74 37.15
C GLY A 533 -0.93 -33.22 37.36
N ALA A 534 -0.58 -33.95 36.29
CA ALA A 534 -0.16 -35.35 36.39
C ALA A 534 1.11 -35.54 37.23
N TYR A 535 2.13 -34.69 37.04
CA TYR A 535 3.32 -34.71 37.90
C TYR A 535 2.98 -34.34 39.35
N GLU A 536 2.15 -33.33 39.57
CA GLU A 536 1.71 -32.91 40.92
C GLU A 536 0.96 -34.04 41.65
N MET A 537 0.24 -34.89 40.92
CA MET A 537 -0.46 -36.07 41.45
C MET A 537 0.39 -37.36 41.49
N GLY A 538 1.69 -37.28 41.22
CA GLY A 538 2.64 -38.36 41.45
C GLY A 538 3.00 -39.22 40.24
N ALA A 539 2.75 -38.76 39.00
CA ALA A 539 3.27 -39.43 37.81
C ALA A 539 4.81 -39.44 37.80
N GLU A 540 5.41 -40.59 37.47
CA GLU A 540 6.86 -40.77 37.33
C GLU A 540 7.35 -40.40 35.92
N SER A 541 6.49 -40.55 34.92
CA SER A 541 6.77 -40.19 33.53
C SER A 541 5.52 -39.63 32.85
N VAL A 542 5.64 -38.47 32.22
CA VAL A 542 4.55 -37.84 31.47
C VAL A 542 5.02 -37.54 30.04
N ILE A 543 4.24 -38.00 29.05
CA ILE A 543 4.49 -37.75 27.63
C ILE A 543 3.28 -37.03 27.03
N ALA A 544 3.49 -35.83 26.48
CA ALA A 544 2.49 -35.15 25.70
C ALA A 544 2.60 -35.57 24.22
N VAL A 545 1.48 -35.90 23.58
CA VAL A 545 1.43 -36.25 22.16
C VAL A 545 0.53 -35.28 21.41
N ASP A 546 0.94 -34.82 20.24
CA ASP A 546 0.12 -33.91 19.41
C ASP A 546 0.31 -34.18 17.92
N VAL A 547 -0.73 -33.95 17.13
CA VAL A 547 -0.72 -34.09 15.67
C VAL A 547 0.09 -32.97 15.00
N GLN A 548 0.24 -31.83 15.68
CA GLN A 548 0.95 -30.65 15.19
C GLN A 548 2.06 -30.21 16.16
N LYS A 549 2.86 -29.24 15.73
CA LYS A 549 3.84 -28.59 16.61
C LYS A 549 3.11 -28.03 17.86
N PRO A 550 3.69 -28.15 19.06
CA PRO A 550 3.04 -27.71 20.30
C PRO A 550 2.57 -26.26 20.21
N ALA A 551 1.30 -26.05 20.58
CA ALA A 551 0.63 -24.75 20.54
C ALA A 551 0.65 -24.02 21.90
N ALA A 552 1.23 -24.65 22.93
CA ALA A 552 1.42 -24.05 24.24
C ALA A 552 2.46 -22.92 24.23
N PHE A 553 2.40 -22.06 25.24
CA PHE A 553 3.39 -20.99 25.38
C PHE A 553 4.77 -21.57 25.70
N GLN A 554 5.83 -20.93 25.18
CA GLN A 554 7.20 -21.42 25.32
C GLN A 554 7.62 -21.62 26.79
N LYS A 555 7.16 -20.73 27.69
CA LYS A 555 7.39 -20.83 29.13
C LYS A 555 6.79 -22.10 29.73
N GLU A 556 5.60 -22.49 29.30
CA GLU A 556 4.90 -23.68 29.79
C GLU A 556 5.54 -24.96 29.24
N ILE A 557 5.98 -24.94 27.98
CA ILE A 557 6.76 -26.03 27.38
C ILE A 557 8.07 -26.24 28.15
N ALA A 558 8.84 -25.16 28.36
CA ALA A 558 10.11 -25.22 29.07
C ALA A 558 9.94 -25.71 30.53
N TYR A 559 8.85 -25.31 31.19
CA TYR A 559 8.53 -25.80 32.53
C TYR A 559 8.24 -27.31 32.53
N PHE A 560 7.40 -27.78 31.60
CA PHE A 560 7.09 -29.21 31.46
C PHE A 560 8.33 -30.05 31.13
N GLU A 561 9.16 -29.61 30.20
CA GLU A 561 10.43 -30.29 29.87
C GLU A 561 11.41 -30.28 31.05
N GLY A 562 11.41 -29.19 31.84
CA GLY A 562 12.20 -29.09 33.08
C GLY A 562 11.80 -30.11 34.16
N LEU A 563 10.56 -30.60 34.15
CA LEU A 563 10.08 -31.71 35.00
C LEU A 563 10.48 -33.10 34.45
N GLY A 564 11.19 -33.16 33.33
CA GLY A 564 11.52 -34.41 32.62
C GLY A 564 10.44 -34.88 31.63
N GLY A 565 9.44 -34.04 31.38
CA GLY A 565 8.39 -34.28 30.41
C GLY A 565 8.91 -34.36 28.98
N LYS A 566 8.25 -35.16 28.13
CA LYS A 566 8.59 -35.27 26.70
C LYS A 566 7.40 -34.93 25.84
N ILE A 567 7.63 -34.19 24.76
CA ILE A 567 6.59 -33.90 23.76
C ILE A 567 6.90 -34.65 22.46
N VAL A 568 5.94 -35.44 21.98
CA VAL A 568 6.06 -36.21 20.73
C VAL A 568 5.08 -35.66 19.70
N TRP A 569 5.62 -35.12 18.62
CA TRP A 569 4.85 -34.63 17.48
C TRP A 569 5.64 -34.84 16.17
N PRO A 570 4.97 -35.04 15.02
CA PRO A 570 3.55 -35.33 14.92
C PRO A 570 3.24 -36.74 15.46
N PHE A 571 2.11 -36.92 16.14
CA PHE A 571 1.61 -38.21 16.63
C PHE A 571 0.10 -38.28 16.46
N PHE A 572 -0.38 -39.21 15.62
CA PHE A 572 -1.80 -39.40 15.34
C PHE A 572 -2.29 -40.65 16.06
N THR A 573 -3.04 -40.47 17.15
CA THR A 573 -3.61 -41.59 17.91
C THR A 573 -4.53 -42.45 17.04
N SER A 574 -4.35 -43.77 17.08
CA SER A 574 -5.17 -44.78 16.41
C SER A 574 -6.08 -45.50 17.39
N LYS A 575 -5.49 -46.07 18.44
CA LYS A 575 -6.18 -46.81 19.50
C LYS A 575 -5.51 -46.66 20.86
N ILE A 576 -6.28 -46.90 21.91
CA ILE A 576 -5.87 -46.83 23.32
C ILE A 576 -6.11 -48.19 23.95
N THR A 577 -5.08 -48.77 24.58
CA THR A 577 -5.14 -50.07 25.25
C THR A 577 -4.77 -49.93 26.73
N PRO A 578 -4.97 -50.95 27.58
CA PRO A 578 -4.52 -50.91 28.97
C PRO A 578 -3.01 -50.66 29.15
N GLU A 579 -2.21 -51.01 28.14
CA GLU A 579 -0.75 -50.90 28.17
C GLU A 579 -0.25 -49.55 27.63
N GLY A 580 -1.07 -48.77 26.93
CA GLY A 580 -0.68 -47.46 26.42
C GLY A 580 -1.46 -46.98 25.19
N VAL A 581 -0.82 -46.13 24.39
CA VAL A 581 -1.40 -45.51 23.18
C VAL A 581 -0.64 -45.92 21.91
N TYR A 582 -1.40 -46.20 20.86
CA TYR A 582 -0.86 -46.50 19.53
C TYR A 582 -1.07 -45.31 18.58
N GLY A 583 -0.06 -45.04 17.76
CA GLY A 583 -0.14 -44.13 16.62
C GLY A 583 -0.63 -44.83 15.35
N ASN A 584 -1.10 -44.05 14.37
CA ASN A 584 -1.47 -44.55 13.03
C ASN A 584 -0.27 -45.12 12.25
N ASP A 585 0.95 -44.73 12.61
CA ASP A 585 2.20 -45.18 11.99
C ASP A 585 2.82 -46.39 12.70
N GLY A 586 2.10 -47.01 13.63
CA GLY A 586 2.56 -48.18 14.38
C GLY A 586 3.44 -47.87 15.59
N ARG A 587 3.75 -46.60 15.88
CA ARG A 587 4.43 -46.23 17.13
C ARG A 587 3.56 -46.57 18.33
N PHE A 588 4.16 -47.14 19.37
CA PHE A 588 3.52 -47.43 20.65
C PHE A 588 4.20 -46.64 21.77
N ILE A 589 3.40 -46.04 22.64
CA ILE A 589 3.87 -45.34 23.84
C ILE A 589 3.17 -45.98 25.04
N GLU A 590 3.98 -46.61 25.90
CA GLU A 590 3.52 -47.26 27.13
C GLU A 590 2.94 -46.22 28.11
N ALA A 591 1.75 -46.49 28.65
CA ALA A 591 1.09 -45.62 29.62
C ALA A 591 0.10 -46.41 30.49
N ASP A 592 0.09 -46.13 31.79
CA ASP A 592 -0.92 -46.62 32.74
C ASP A 592 -2.22 -45.81 32.65
N GLN A 593 -2.14 -44.59 32.12
CA GLN A 593 -3.26 -43.68 31.98
C GLN A 593 -3.09 -42.78 30.76
N VAL A 594 -4.18 -42.59 30.02
CA VAL A 594 -4.24 -41.66 28.89
C VAL A 594 -5.24 -40.56 29.20
N ILE A 595 -4.78 -39.31 29.19
CA ILE A 595 -5.60 -38.12 29.45
C ILE A 595 -5.76 -37.34 28.14
N VAL A 596 -6.98 -36.92 27.81
CA VAL A 596 -7.24 -36.12 26.59
C VAL A 596 -7.45 -34.65 26.92
N SER A 597 -6.75 -33.77 26.20
CA SER A 597 -6.81 -32.30 26.35
C SER A 597 -6.65 -31.60 24.99
N ILE A 598 -7.52 -31.95 24.03
CA ILE A 598 -7.51 -31.42 22.65
C ILE A 598 -8.59 -30.35 22.38
N GLY A 599 -9.10 -29.74 23.45
CA GLY A 599 -10.07 -28.64 23.39
C GLY A 599 -11.48 -29.03 23.86
N GLU A 600 -12.33 -28.01 23.98
CA GLU A 600 -13.66 -28.10 24.57
C GLU A 600 -14.71 -27.45 23.66
N ALA A 601 -15.97 -27.84 23.83
CA ALA A 601 -17.14 -27.23 23.23
C ALA A 601 -18.07 -26.69 24.34
N PRO A 602 -18.84 -25.63 24.07
CA PRO A 602 -19.85 -25.17 25.02
C PRO A 602 -21.04 -26.14 25.08
N VAL A 603 -21.69 -26.17 26.24
CA VAL A 603 -22.99 -26.84 26.44
C VAL A 603 -24.08 -25.78 26.37
N LEU A 604 -25.02 -25.95 25.44
CA LEU A 604 -26.00 -24.92 25.03
C LEU A 604 -27.42 -25.49 24.87
N ASP A 605 -27.69 -26.65 25.49
CA ASP A 605 -28.97 -27.36 25.43
C ASP A 605 -30.15 -26.63 26.10
N PHE A 606 -29.87 -25.59 26.88
CA PHE A 606 -30.88 -24.70 27.46
C PHE A 606 -31.40 -23.63 26.49
N LEU A 607 -30.73 -23.41 25.35
CA LEU A 607 -31.20 -22.49 24.33
C LEU A 607 -32.43 -23.07 23.60
N PRO A 608 -33.34 -22.23 23.10
CA PRO A 608 -34.46 -22.71 22.30
C PRO A 608 -33.97 -23.38 21.02
N GLU A 609 -34.71 -24.39 20.55
CA GLU A 609 -34.62 -24.87 19.18
C GLU A 609 -35.25 -23.82 18.26
N ASP A 610 -34.44 -22.85 17.83
CA ASP A 610 -34.82 -21.73 16.97
C ASP A 610 -33.94 -21.75 15.71
N GLU A 611 -34.55 -21.77 14.52
CA GLU A 611 -33.83 -21.76 13.24
C GLU A 611 -32.97 -20.49 13.05
N GLY A 612 -33.24 -19.42 13.80
CA GLY A 612 -32.46 -18.19 13.80
C GLY A 612 -31.13 -18.26 14.57
N ILE A 613 -30.89 -19.30 15.38
CA ILE A 613 -29.63 -19.47 16.12
C ILE A 613 -28.65 -20.29 15.27
N GLU A 614 -27.60 -19.63 14.81
CA GLU A 614 -26.57 -20.25 13.98
C GLU A 614 -25.45 -20.89 14.81
N TYR A 615 -25.00 -22.07 14.37
CA TYR A 615 -23.92 -22.81 15.02
C TYR A 615 -22.78 -23.15 14.06
N PHE A 616 -21.54 -22.83 14.45
CA PHE A 616 -20.34 -23.31 13.80
C PHE A 616 -19.98 -24.70 14.31
N ARG A 617 -19.75 -25.65 13.39
CA ARG A 617 -19.40 -27.05 13.68
C ARG A 617 -20.35 -27.72 14.70
N LYS A 618 -21.63 -27.32 14.71
CA LYS A 618 -22.68 -27.82 15.62
C LYS A 618 -22.39 -27.61 17.12
N SER A 619 -21.50 -26.70 17.48
CA SER A 619 -21.10 -26.52 18.89
C SER A 619 -20.95 -25.06 19.30
N TRP A 620 -20.36 -24.20 18.47
CA TRP A 620 -20.14 -22.80 18.85
C TRP A 620 -21.19 -21.89 18.25
N LEU A 621 -21.61 -20.86 18.98
CA LEU A 621 -22.57 -19.87 18.48
C LEU A 621 -21.92 -18.97 17.42
N VAL A 622 -22.68 -18.66 16.37
CA VAL A 622 -22.32 -17.63 15.38
C VAL A 622 -23.22 -16.43 15.61
N PRO A 623 -22.77 -15.43 16.38
CA PRO A 623 -23.61 -14.27 16.64
C PRO A 623 -23.58 -13.28 15.46
N LYS A 624 -24.54 -12.35 15.47
CA LYS A 624 -24.58 -11.19 14.58
C LYS A 624 -23.44 -10.21 14.92
N LYS A 625 -23.31 -9.14 14.11
CA LYS A 625 -22.26 -8.12 14.27
C LYS A 625 -22.27 -7.41 15.64
N ASP A 626 -23.43 -7.33 16.27
CA ASP A 626 -23.65 -6.77 17.62
C ASP A 626 -23.52 -7.82 18.73
N LEU A 627 -23.05 -9.02 18.41
CA LEU A 627 -22.95 -10.18 19.31
C LEU A 627 -24.29 -10.76 19.78
N SER A 628 -25.42 -10.34 19.21
CA SER A 628 -26.72 -10.96 19.48
C SER A 628 -26.85 -12.32 18.78
N ILE A 629 -27.53 -13.25 19.42
CA ILE A 629 -27.90 -14.57 18.86
C ILE A 629 -29.40 -14.67 18.61
N MET A 630 -30.19 -13.94 19.40
CA MET A 630 -31.63 -13.72 19.22
C MET A 630 -32.00 -12.40 19.91
N ASP A 631 -33.26 -11.98 19.78
CA ASP A 631 -33.71 -10.72 20.38
C ASP A 631 -33.50 -10.71 21.90
N GLY A 632 -32.82 -9.67 22.40
CA GLY A 632 -32.45 -9.53 23.81
C GLY A 632 -31.38 -10.50 24.33
N VAL A 633 -30.79 -11.36 23.51
CA VAL A 633 -29.80 -12.37 23.95
C VAL A 633 -28.51 -12.25 23.17
N PHE A 634 -27.40 -12.15 23.89
CA PHE A 634 -26.04 -11.95 23.39
C PHE A 634 -25.13 -13.10 23.81
N THR A 635 -23.93 -13.18 23.25
CA THR A 635 -22.93 -14.18 23.65
C THR A 635 -21.51 -13.61 23.71
N ALA A 636 -20.63 -14.26 24.48
CA ALA A 636 -19.24 -13.87 24.62
C ALA A 636 -18.30 -15.06 24.91
N GLY A 637 -17.03 -14.89 24.58
CA GLY A 637 -15.94 -15.80 24.97
C GLY A 637 -15.94 -17.12 24.21
N ASP A 638 -15.54 -18.18 24.93
CA ASP A 638 -15.36 -19.53 24.39
C ASP A 638 -16.64 -20.16 23.80
N THR A 639 -17.81 -19.58 24.09
CA THR A 639 -19.08 -19.96 23.46
C THR A 639 -19.10 -19.67 21.95
N ILE A 640 -18.36 -18.65 21.49
CA ILE A 640 -18.25 -18.27 20.07
C ILE A 640 -17.08 -19.00 19.40
N LYS A 641 -15.92 -19.01 20.08
CA LYS A 641 -14.71 -19.69 19.62
C LYS A 641 -13.73 -19.85 20.79
N PRO A 642 -12.98 -20.96 20.86
CA PRO A 642 -11.94 -21.11 21.88
C PRO A 642 -10.86 -20.02 21.76
N GLY A 643 -10.42 -19.47 22.89
CA GLY A 643 -9.39 -18.43 22.92
C GLY A 643 -8.56 -18.40 24.21
N ARG A 644 -7.70 -17.39 24.34
CA ARG A 644 -6.98 -17.09 25.58
C ARG A 644 -7.92 -16.38 26.55
N LEU A 645 -7.54 -16.33 27.82
CA LEU A 645 -8.32 -15.60 28.85
C LEU A 645 -8.44 -14.11 28.52
N THR A 646 -7.42 -13.50 27.93
CA THR A 646 -7.50 -12.12 27.43
C THR A 646 -8.49 -11.95 26.27
N ASP A 647 -8.64 -12.96 25.39
CA ASP A 647 -9.65 -12.93 24.33
C ASP A 647 -11.06 -12.97 24.93
N ALA A 648 -11.26 -13.74 26.00
CA ALA A 648 -12.51 -13.76 26.75
C ALA A 648 -12.82 -12.40 27.41
N ILE A 649 -11.83 -11.72 28.00
CA ILE A 649 -12.01 -10.34 28.52
C ILE A 649 -12.43 -9.41 27.38
N GLY A 650 -11.66 -9.37 26.28
CA GLY A 650 -11.97 -8.54 25.12
C GLY A 650 -13.38 -8.81 24.55
N SER A 651 -13.76 -10.08 24.43
CA SER A 651 -15.11 -10.47 24.00
C SER A 651 -16.19 -10.00 24.97
N GLY A 652 -15.96 -10.09 26.29
CA GLY A 652 -16.91 -9.62 27.28
C GLY A 652 -17.09 -8.10 27.26
N ARG A 653 -16.02 -7.33 27.01
CA ARG A 653 -16.11 -5.88 26.79
C ARG A 653 -16.96 -5.54 25.56
N LYS A 654 -16.76 -6.26 24.46
CA LYS A 654 -17.54 -6.08 23.24
C LYS A 654 -19.02 -6.41 23.48
N ALA A 655 -19.32 -7.50 24.19
CA ALA A 655 -20.70 -7.85 24.55
C ALA A 655 -21.34 -6.76 25.43
N ALA A 656 -20.65 -6.28 26.46
CA ALA A 656 -21.12 -5.20 27.32
C ALA A 656 -21.37 -3.88 26.56
N TRP A 657 -20.59 -3.60 25.51
CA TRP A 657 -20.79 -2.43 24.65
C TRP A 657 -22.11 -2.50 23.89
N TYR A 658 -22.41 -3.63 23.27
CA TYR A 658 -23.64 -3.81 22.49
C TYR A 658 -24.88 -3.99 23.37
N VAL A 659 -24.77 -4.75 24.47
CA VAL A 659 -25.85 -4.89 25.46
C VAL A 659 -26.26 -3.53 26.01
N ASP A 660 -25.30 -2.67 26.38
CA ASP A 660 -25.59 -1.32 26.86
C ASP A 660 -26.29 -0.45 25.82
N GLN A 661 -25.96 -0.58 24.53
CA GLN A 661 -26.68 0.15 23.49
C GLN A 661 -28.11 -0.36 23.32
N TYR A 662 -28.28 -1.68 23.29
CA TYR A 662 -29.56 -2.34 23.14
C TYR A 662 -30.53 -1.95 24.27
N VAL A 663 -30.15 -2.14 25.54
CA VAL A 663 -31.07 -1.90 26.67
C VAL A 663 -31.38 -0.42 26.91
N MET A 664 -30.48 0.47 26.47
CA MET A 664 -30.65 1.92 26.57
C MET A 664 -31.32 2.53 25.33
N GLY A 665 -31.66 1.74 24.31
CA GLY A 665 -32.26 2.23 23.06
C GLY A 665 -31.34 3.19 22.30
N LYS A 666 -30.02 3.02 22.41
CA LYS A 666 -29.03 3.84 21.68
C LYS A 666 -28.97 3.37 20.23
N GLU A 667 -28.66 4.29 19.32
CA GLU A 667 -28.34 3.94 17.94
C GLU A 667 -27.14 2.99 17.89
N TYR A 668 -27.24 1.96 17.02
CA TYR A 668 -26.15 1.00 16.82
C TYR A 668 -24.87 1.71 16.39
N LYS A 669 -23.83 1.57 17.23
CA LYS A 669 -22.45 1.99 16.93
C LYS A 669 -21.53 0.80 17.09
N ALA A 670 -20.77 0.51 16.04
CA ALA A 670 -19.75 -0.52 16.06
C ALA A 670 -18.78 -0.30 17.23
N PHE A 671 -18.27 -1.39 17.81
CA PHE A 671 -17.23 -1.31 18.83
C PHE A 671 -16.01 -0.55 18.28
N PRO A 672 -15.44 0.41 19.02
CA PRO A 672 -14.33 1.21 18.52
C PRO A 672 -13.07 0.35 18.33
N GLU A 673 -12.58 0.28 17.10
CA GLU A 673 -11.32 -0.40 16.75
C GLU A 673 -10.35 0.59 16.09
N LYS A 674 -9.08 0.54 16.50
CA LYS A 674 -8.02 1.40 15.97
C LYS A 674 -7.05 0.58 15.12
N LYS A 675 -6.54 1.19 14.05
CA LYS A 675 -5.42 0.62 13.29
C LYS A 675 -4.13 0.77 14.09
N GLN A 676 -3.24 -0.22 14.00
CA GLN A 676 -1.90 -0.09 14.57
C GLN A 676 -1.14 1.07 13.91
N VAL A 677 -0.35 1.80 14.70
CA VAL A 677 0.55 2.83 14.18
C VAL A 677 1.59 2.18 13.24
N PRO A 678 1.80 2.72 12.03
CA PRO A 678 2.86 2.26 11.14
C PRO A 678 4.25 2.36 11.77
N ALA A 679 5.07 1.32 11.61
CA ALA A 679 6.37 1.22 12.28
C ALA A 679 7.38 2.27 11.79
N ASP A 680 7.29 2.68 10.52
CA ASP A 680 8.10 3.71 9.87
C ASP A 680 7.84 5.12 10.42
N ARG A 681 6.71 5.33 11.11
CA ARG A 681 6.40 6.59 11.79
C ARG A 681 7.05 6.72 13.17
N LEU A 682 7.64 5.65 13.71
CA LEU A 682 8.23 5.64 15.04
C LEU A 682 9.74 5.81 14.94
N SER A 683 10.28 6.86 15.58
CA SER A 683 11.73 7.04 15.65
C SER A 683 12.31 6.39 16.91
N LYS A 684 13.14 5.38 16.68
CA LYS A 684 13.84 4.61 17.72
C LYS A 684 15.18 5.22 18.13
N ALA A 685 15.71 6.16 17.35
CA ALA A 685 17.04 6.74 17.53
C ALA A 685 17.20 7.57 18.81
N TYR A 686 16.08 8.01 19.41
CA TYR A 686 16.07 8.84 20.62
C TYR A 686 16.13 8.06 21.93
N PHE A 687 16.19 6.72 21.89
CA PHE A 687 16.09 5.87 23.07
C PHE A 687 17.39 5.12 23.30
N GLU A 688 17.96 5.32 24.48
CA GLU A 688 19.13 4.57 24.95
C GLU A 688 18.77 3.10 25.20
N LYS A 689 19.72 2.23 24.90
CA LYS A 689 19.64 0.80 25.20
C LYS A 689 19.80 0.59 26.70
N CYS A 690 18.96 -0.26 27.27
CA CYS A 690 18.99 -0.70 28.65
C CYS A 690 19.33 -2.20 28.67
N HIS A 691 20.35 -2.57 29.45
CA HIS A 691 20.70 -3.97 29.62
C HIS A 691 19.78 -4.66 30.62
N HIS A 692 19.57 -5.97 30.49
CA HIS A 692 18.68 -6.74 31.36
C HIS A 692 18.98 -6.56 32.86
N CYS A 693 20.26 -6.47 33.25
CA CYS A 693 20.69 -6.24 34.63
C CYS A 693 20.39 -4.83 35.17
N GLU A 694 19.99 -3.89 34.30
CA GLU A 694 19.66 -2.50 34.63
C GLU A 694 18.14 -2.27 34.66
N LEU A 695 17.34 -3.30 34.36
CA LEU A 695 15.89 -3.19 34.44
C LEU A 695 15.47 -2.87 35.89
N GLY A 696 14.84 -1.70 36.04
CA GLY A 696 14.24 -1.27 37.29
C GLY A 696 12.86 -1.87 37.50
N ASP A 697 12.10 -1.26 38.42
CA ASP A 697 10.71 -1.63 38.65
C ASP A 697 9.83 -1.36 37.40
N PRO A 698 8.73 -2.11 37.20
CA PRO A 698 7.81 -1.91 36.08
C PRO A 698 7.26 -0.48 35.95
N VAL A 699 7.07 0.26 37.04
CA VAL A 699 6.62 1.66 36.97
C VAL A 699 7.67 2.53 36.28
N SER A 700 8.97 2.31 36.56
CA SER A 700 10.09 3.07 35.99
C SER A 700 10.21 3.02 34.46
N ASP A 701 9.57 2.03 33.82
CA ASP A 701 9.53 1.87 32.36
C ASP A 701 8.89 3.06 31.62
N TYR A 702 8.20 3.98 32.32
CA TYR A 702 7.69 5.22 31.72
C TYR A 702 8.79 6.05 31.03
N LYS A 703 10.04 5.96 31.52
CA LYS A 703 11.21 6.65 30.96
C LYS A 703 11.61 6.10 29.60
N ARG A 704 11.39 4.79 29.42
CA ARG A 704 11.90 4.00 28.31
C ARG A 704 10.81 3.65 27.27
N CYS A 705 9.54 3.78 27.66
CA CYS A 705 8.39 3.64 26.78
C CYS A 705 8.42 4.66 25.63
N VAL A 706 8.28 4.17 24.40
CA VAL A 706 8.29 4.99 23.17
C VAL A 706 7.05 5.88 23.04
N SER A 707 5.96 5.56 23.76
CA SER A 707 4.65 6.22 23.61
C SER A 707 4.12 6.13 22.16
N CYS A 708 4.18 4.95 21.55
CA CYS A 708 3.78 4.74 20.15
C CYS A 708 2.35 5.22 19.88
N GLY A 709 2.16 6.08 18.87
CA GLY A 709 0.85 6.63 18.50
C GLY A 709 0.25 7.64 19.50
N THR A 710 0.95 7.99 20.58
CA THR A 710 0.46 8.95 21.59
C THR A 710 1.54 9.96 21.97
N CYS A 711 1.20 11.25 22.01
CA CYS A 711 2.14 12.33 22.28
C CYS A 711 2.69 12.23 23.71
N ARG A 712 4.02 12.30 23.83
CA ARG A 712 4.75 12.29 25.12
C ARG A 712 5.15 13.68 25.64
N ASP A 713 4.67 14.74 24.99
CA ASP A 713 4.99 16.15 25.30
C ASP A 713 6.49 16.51 25.34
N CYS A 714 7.31 15.86 24.51
CA CYS A 714 8.76 16.11 24.49
C CYS A 714 9.18 17.46 23.89
N LYS A 715 8.24 18.27 23.36
CA LYS A 715 8.47 19.58 22.71
C LYS A 715 9.42 19.59 21.51
N MET A 716 9.96 18.46 21.08
CA MET A 716 10.87 18.38 19.92
C MET A 716 10.30 18.99 18.63
N CYS A 717 9.02 18.76 18.34
CA CYS A 717 8.37 19.32 17.16
C CYS A 717 8.16 20.85 17.24
N LEU A 718 8.02 21.38 18.46
CA LEU A 718 7.94 22.83 18.72
C LEU A 718 9.31 23.48 18.49
N GLU A 719 10.35 22.88 19.05
CA GLU A 719 11.72 23.42 19.02
C GLU A 719 12.40 23.25 17.66
N SER A 720 12.11 22.17 16.94
CA SER A 720 12.72 21.88 15.64
C SER A 720 12.04 22.59 14.46
N CYS A 721 10.92 23.28 14.67
CA CYS A 721 10.19 23.95 13.59
C CYS A 721 10.92 25.22 13.15
N PRO A 722 11.46 25.28 11.91
CA PRO A 722 12.23 26.45 11.46
C PRO A 722 11.38 27.72 11.40
N GLU A 723 10.11 27.59 11.03
CA GLU A 723 9.17 28.72 10.88
C GLU A 723 8.44 29.07 12.18
N LYS A 724 8.72 28.36 13.29
CA LYS A 724 7.97 28.51 14.55
C LYS A 724 6.45 28.46 14.34
N ALA A 725 6.03 27.53 13.49
CA ALA A 725 4.63 27.33 13.11
C ALA A 725 3.88 26.36 14.04
N ILE A 726 4.59 25.55 14.82
CA ILE A 726 3.95 24.63 15.76
C ILE A 726 3.59 25.37 17.04
N ASN A 727 2.35 25.22 17.51
CA ASN A 727 1.89 25.74 18.80
C ASN A 727 1.61 24.58 19.75
N ARG A 728 1.88 24.77 21.04
CA ARG A 728 1.45 23.89 22.12
C ARG A 728 0.33 24.59 22.89
N ILE A 729 -0.84 23.99 22.93
CA ILE A 729 -2.02 24.46 23.64
C ILE A 729 -2.21 23.54 24.84
N GLU A 730 -2.42 24.12 26.02
CA GLU A 730 -2.77 23.40 27.24
C GLU A 730 -4.20 23.80 27.61
N HIS A 731 -5.07 22.80 27.72
CA HIS A 731 -6.49 22.98 28.02
C HIS A 731 -6.70 22.98 29.53
N GLU A 732 -7.85 23.52 29.99
CA GLU A 732 -8.18 23.65 31.41
C GLU A 732 -8.21 22.29 32.15
N ASP A 733 -8.47 21.20 31.45
CA ASP A 733 -8.49 19.83 31.98
C ASP A 733 -7.09 19.20 32.08
N GLY A 734 -6.03 19.96 31.76
CA GLY A 734 -4.64 19.51 31.74
C GLY A 734 -4.26 18.69 30.52
N THR A 735 -5.16 18.53 29.54
CA THR A 735 -4.81 17.93 28.25
C THR A 735 -4.00 18.89 27.40
N ILE A 736 -3.16 18.33 26.55
CA ILE A 736 -2.26 19.08 25.67
C ILE A 736 -2.65 18.81 24.23
N GLU A 737 -2.51 19.83 23.40
CA GLU A 737 -2.72 19.77 21.97
C GLU A 737 -1.57 20.47 21.25
N TYR A 738 -1.17 19.92 20.12
CA TYR A 738 -0.24 20.58 19.22
C TYR A 738 -0.93 20.92 17.91
N THR A 739 -0.78 22.16 17.47
CA THR A 739 -1.36 22.65 16.20
C THR A 739 -0.29 23.25 15.32
N SER A 740 -0.57 23.40 14.03
CA SER A 740 0.31 24.06 13.07
C SER A 740 -0.36 25.32 12.53
N ASP A 741 0.23 26.49 12.77
CA ASP A 741 -0.23 27.78 12.24
C ASP A 741 -0.10 27.79 10.71
N PRO A 742 -1.22 27.93 9.99
CA PRO A 742 -1.17 27.87 8.55
C PRO A 742 -0.44 29.04 7.90
N ASN A 743 -0.37 30.20 8.56
CA ASN A 743 0.27 31.40 8.02
C ASN A 743 1.80 31.36 8.12
N ARG A 744 2.34 30.43 8.91
CA ARG A 744 3.79 30.22 9.07
C ARG A 744 4.27 28.90 8.48
N CYS A 745 3.43 27.87 8.52
CA CYS A 745 3.82 26.52 8.11
C CYS A 745 4.04 26.41 6.60
N ILE A 746 5.24 25.98 6.23
CA ILE A 746 5.67 25.72 4.84
C ILE A 746 5.54 24.25 4.41
N GLY A 747 4.97 23.37 5.24
CA GLY A 747 4.75 21.96 4.86
C GLY A 747 6.01 21.10 4.68
N CYS A 748 7.13 21.45 5.35
CA CYS A 748 8.41 20.74 5.21
C CYS A 748 8.42 19.32 5.80
N GLY A 749 7.59 19.06 6.81
CA GLY A 749 7.46 17.74 7.42
C GLY A 749 8.40 17.43 8.58
N ILE A 750 9.23 18.40 9.00
CA ILE A 750 10.19 18.22 10.11
C ILE A 750 9.49 17.76 11.39
N CYS A 751 8.31 18.31 11.72
CA CYS A 751 7.53 17.91 12.90
C CYS A 751 7.19 16.40 12.91
N ALA A 752 6.95 15.81 11.73
CA ALA A 752 6.74 14.37 11.57
C ALA A 752 8.06 13.59 11.66
N GLY A 753 9.11 14.07 11.01
CA GLY A 753 10.42 13.41 11.02
C GLY A 753 11.08 13.34 12.41
N VAL A 754 10.94 14.37 13.23
CA VAL A 754 11.53 14.40 14.58
C VAL A 754 10.67 13.72 15.65
N CYS A 755 9.45 13.29 15.30
CA CYS A 755 8.53 12.75 16.29
C CYS A 755 8.90 11.30 16.68
N PRO A 756 9.24 11.01 17.95
CA PRO A 756 9.47 9.63 18.39
C PRO A 756 8.20 8.77 18.34
N CYS A 757 7.05 9.40 18.59
CA CYS A 757 5.77 8.74 18.81
C CYS A 757 4.97 8.49 17.52
N GLY A 758 5.35 9.09 16.40
CA GLY A 758 4.61 9.02 15.14
C GLY A 758 3.24 9.69 15.15
N VAL A 759 3.03 10.75 15.95
CA VAL A 759 1.74 11.45 16.07
C VAL A 759 1.50 12.55 15.04
N TRP A 760 2.52 12.93 14.26
CA TRP A 760 2.37 13.90 13.18
C TRP A 760 2.24 13.20 11.84
N THR A 761 1.23 13.54 11.05
CA THR A 761 1.04 13.08 9.67
C THR A 761 1.24 14.24 8.72
N ILE A 762 1.96 14.04 7.62
CA ILE A 762 2.02 15.01 6.51
C ILE A 762 1.03 14.55 5.45
N GLN A 763 0.13 15.44 5.07
CA GLN A 763 -0.92 15.20 4.07
C GLN A 763 -0.82 16.28 2.99
N ASP A 764 -1.36 16.03 1.80
CA ASP A 764 -1.50 17.07 0.80
C ASP A 764 -2.44 18.18 1.31
N ASN A 765 -2.19 19.43 0.92
CA ASN A 765 -3.02 20.54 1.33
C ASN A 765 -4.43 20.38 0.73
N PRO A 766 -5.48 20.19 1.55
CA PRO A 766 -6.83 19.93 1.03
C PRO A 766 -7.51 21.18 0.48
N GLU A 767 -6.96 22.38 0.74
CA GLU A 767 -7.50 23.64 0.27
C GLU A 767 -7.32 23.79 -1.25
N LYS A 768 -8.43 24.00 -1.97
CA LYS A 768 -8.40 24.18 -3.42
C LYS A 768 -7.83 25.55 -3.78
N ILE A 769 -6.83 25.57 -4.65
CA ILE A 769 -6.29 26.82 -5.22
C ILE A 769 -7.28 27.31 -6.30
N PRO A 770 -7.86 28.51 -6.17
CA PRO A 770 -8.91 29.01 -7.07
C PRO A 770 -8.42 29.39 -8.49
N MET A 771 -7.11 29.32 -8.78
CA MET A 771 -6.54 29.66 -10.09
C MET A 771 -7.06 28.81 -11.26
N TYR A 772 -7.58 27.60 -11.02
CA TYR A 772 -8.04 26.68 -12.07
C TYR A 772 -9.50 26.31 -11.89
N SER A 773 -10.40 27.29 -12.03
CA SER A 773 -11.80 26.99 -12.27
C SER A 773 -11.97 26.59 -13.74
N THR A 774 -12.02 25.29 -14.03
CA THR A 774 -12.35 24.77 -15.37
C THR A 774 -13.83 24.93 -15.73
N GLY A 775 -14.54 25.90 -15.15
CA GLY A 775 -15.95 26.16 -15.46
C GLY A 775 -16.91 25.04 -15.07
N ALA A 776 -16.48 24.04 -14.28
CA ALA A 776 -17.38 23.08 -13.67
C ALA A 776 -18.21 23.82 -12.62
N LYS A 777 -19.44 24.15 -12.99
CA LYS A 777 -20.45 24.82 -12.15
C LYS A 777 -20.46 24.27 -10.73
N ALA A 778 -20.37 25.18 -9.76
CA ALA A 778 -20.66 24.92 -8.35
C ALA A 778 -22.14 24.57 -8.14
#